data_AF-W7QKL2-F1
#
_entry.id   AF-W7QKL2-F1
#
_cell.length_a   1.000
_cell.length_b   1.000
_cell.length_c   1.000
_cell.angle_alpha   90.00
_cell.angle_beta   90.00
_cell.angle_gamma   90.00
#
_symmetry.space_group_name_H-M   'P 1'
#
loop_
_entity.id
_entity.type
_entity.pdbx_description
1 polymer ?
#
loop_
_entity_poly.entity_id
_entity_poly.type
_entity_poly.pdbx_seq_one_letter_code
_entity_poly.pdbx_strand_id
1 'polypeptide(L)'
;MKQTSNKIENLDTVSVSCLPFLSKGRTLQSLAGLLENAEVLPIYMIKQSCNNSNRLKQFLISHAPLIVRSSCSQEDTHNSSAAGKYLTIDNIKSDAKLAEAINQVFASYPATDTSHKEEVLIQPMLSKVKICGVIFTYNQSDGSPYYVINYDKSGSCNSITSGTTNDLTTSYLARGTEPKTPLQLKLINLAKELEHLFNSEKLDIEFAIDQNDKLWLLQVRPLVVNNKTSVNTFQFKQLLAETKLKIDTLSSRHPFLYGEKSLFGVMPDWNPAEIIGTKPKPLALTLYKELVTDNIWAYQRNNYGYLNLRSFPLLVDFSGLPYIDVRVSFNSFIPKETPPALAEKLLNYYLKQLENNPTNHDKVEFNIVLSCYTFDLETKFKHLMEAGFTQKECKEISTLLRQLTNNIIDARTGLWIQDVHKIEKLKTRQFKICTEIRDPIQRIYWLLEDCKRYGTLPFAGLARAGFIAVQMLQSLINTDVISDADYHQFMNSLHTVSSTMKEDISRLNKTDFLAEYGHLRPGTYDITSNRYDHTPEAYFNFDSITEPQIKPTFNLSKTAYQKCHRLIKEHGISHSVDSLFHFIKSAIEGREYAKFIFTRSLSDSLENIADLASKYGISREDAAYLDINSLLDMACSSVNVEQTLRKSIEAGKSKFELTKTLTLPPLIISGNDVEGFDMPASEPNFITQETACAKIWSESSHENIDNKIIFIPNADPGYDWLFSHSIAGLITQFGGCNSHMAIRASELNIPAIIGAGETLFQKWKQAELLEINCLNKQVKILK
;
A
#
# COMPACT_ATOMS: atom_id res chain seq x y z
N MET A 1 44.66 -49.19 30.96
CA MET A 1 44.35 -49.65 32.33
C MET A 1 43.69 -48.49 33.05
N LYS A 2 42.39 -48.60 33.40
CA LYS A 2 41.56 -47.67 34.21
C LYS A 2 41.34 -46.27 33.60
N GLN A 3 40.20 -45.59 33.67
CA GLN A 3 38.78 -45.83 34.00
C GLN A 3 38.12 -44.43 33.85
N THR A 4 36.79 -44.34 33.96
CA THR A 4 35.94 -43.13 34.04
C THR A 4 35.56 -42.45 32.72
N SER A 5 34.30 -42.17 32.38
CA SER A 5 33.00 -42.57 32.94
C SER A 5 31.94 -42.26 31.86
N ASN A 6 31.34 -43.30 31.28
CA ASN A 6 30.06 -43.20 30.59
C ASN A 6 28.97 -43.13 31.66
N LYS A 7 28.24 -42.01 31.72
CA LYS A 7 26.89 -41.98 32.30
C LYS A 7 25.97 -41.27 31.32
N ILE A 8 25.32 -42.12 30.54
CA ILE A 8 24.01 -41.88 29.95
C ILE A 8 23.07 -41.67 31.15
N GLU A 9 22.69 -40.43 31.43
CA GLU A 9 21.50 -40.14 32.22
C GLU A 9 20.39 -39.81 31.22
N ASN A 10 19.55 -40.82 31.00
CA ASN A 10 18.18 -40.67 30.53
C ASN A 10 17.51 -39.59 31.39
N LEU A 11 17.30 -38.41 30.81
CA LEU A 11 16.25 -37.52 31.27
C LEU A 11 14.96 -38.08 30.68
N ASP A 12 14.16 -38.60 31.60
CA ASP A 12 12.87 -39.22 31.38
C ASP A 12 12.04 -38.45 30.36
N THR A 13 11.53 -39.22 29.41
CA THR A 13 10.37 -38.89 28.60
C THR A 13 9.18 -38.74 29.53
N VAL A 14 9.03 -37.55 30.13
CA VAL A 14 7.75 -37.13 30.69
C VAL A 14 6.79 -37.09 29.51
N SER A 15 5.85 -38.02 29.51
CA SER A 15 4.69 -37.98 28.62
C SER A 15 3.95 -36.67 28.90
N VAL A 16 4.26 -35.62 28.13
CA VAL A 16 3.53 -34.36 28.18
C VAL A 16 2.11 -34.68 27.74
N SER A 17 1.20 -34.76 28.70
CA SER A 17 -0.22 -34.76 28.41
C SER A 17 -0.53 -33.45 27.68
N CYS A 18 -0.76 -33.53 26.36
CA CYS A 18 -1.15 -32.37 25.57
C CYS A 18 -2.42 -31.77 26.17
N LEU A 19 -2.39 -30.48 26.49
CA LEU A 19 -3.59 -29.81 27.00
C LEU A 19 -4.62 -29.70 25.87
N PRO A 20 -5.88 -30.11 26.07
CA PRO A 20 -6.92 -29.89 25.08
C PRO A 20 -7.36 -28.42 25.08
N PHE A 21 -7.77 -27.91 23.92
CA PHE A 21 -8.50 -26.64 23.87
C PHE A 21 -9.91 -26.84 24.44
N LEU A 22 -10.24 -26.04 25.46
CA LEU A 22 -11.55 -25.99 26.10
C LEU A 22 -12.16 -24.59 25.87
N SER A 23 -13.24 -24.26 26.59
CA SER A 23 -13.75 -22.87 26.63
C SER A 23 -12.70 -21.91 27.21
N LYS A 24 -12.73 -20.63 26.79
CA LYS A 24 -11.84 -19.55 27.24
C LYS A 24 -11.40 -19.65 28.71
N GLY A 25 -12.34 -19.67 29.64
CA GLY A 25 -12.04 -19.70 31.08
C GLY A 25 -11.40 -21.00 31.57
N ARG A 26 -11.78 -22.14 30.99
CA ARG A 26 -11.21 -23.47 31.32
C ARG A 26 -9.81 -23.65 30.78
N THR A 27 -9.54 -23.15 29.58
CA THR A 27 -8.20 -23.14 28.98
C THR A 27 -7.25 -22.33 29.86
N LEU A 28 -7.62 -21.10 30.25
CA LEU A 28 -6.83 -20.28 31.17
C LEU A 28 -6.66 -20.94 32.54
N GLN A 29 -7.71 -21.56 33.08
CA GLN A 29 -7.63 -22.28 34.36
C GLN A 29 -6.65 -23.46 34.31
N SER A 30 -6.56 -24.16 33.18
CA SER A 30 -5.60 -25.26 33.00
C SER A 30 -4.15 -24.79 32.93
N LEU A 31 -3.91 -23.54 32.50
CA LEU A 31 -2.58 -22.94 32.38
C LEU A 31 -2.14 -22.22 33.66
N ALA A 32 -3.07 -21.88 34.56
CA ALA A 32 -2.78 -21.15 35.77
C ALA A 32 -1.80 -21.92 36.67
N GLY A 33 -0.62 -21.33 36.92
CA GLY A 33 0.45 -21.96 37.71
C GLY A 33 1.36 -22.91 36.94
N LEU A 34 1.13 -23.13 35.63
CA LEU A 34 2.02 -23.93 34.77
C LEU A 34 2.96 -23.08 33.92
N LEU A 35 2.64 -21.80 33.68
CA LEU A 35 3.41 -20.93 32.80
C LEU A 35 4.66 -20.37 33.49
N GLU A 36 5.78 -20.39 32.79
CA GLU A 36 7.06 -19.79 33.19
C GLU A 36 7.20 -18.35 32.67
N ASN A 37 6.70 -18.07 31.46
CA ASN A 37 6.93 -16.78 30.78
C ASN A 37 5.82 -15.75 30.99
N ALA A 38 4.66 -16.15 31.53
CA ALA A 38 3.54 -15.26 31.82
C ALA A 38 2.73 -15.74 33.02
N GLU A 39 1.88 -14.88 33.55
CA GLU A 39 0.93 -15.25 34.59
C GLU A 39 -0.52 -15.16 34.12
N VAL A 40 -1.37 -16.00 34.69
CA VAL A 40 -2.82 -15.94 34.51
C VAL A 40 -3.42 -15.30 35.76
N LEU A 41 -4.30 -14.32 35.57
CA LEU A 41 -5.02 -13.69 36.68
C LEU A 41 -5.84 -14.73 37.46
N PRO A 42 -6.10 -14.51 38.76
CA PRO A 42 -7.07 -15.31 39.51
C PRO A 42 -8.38 -15.50 38.75
N ILE A 43 -8.85 -16.75 38.65
CA ILE A 43 -10.05 -17.12 37.89
C ILE A 43 -11.14 -17.60 38.84
N TYR A 44 -12.36 -17.08 38.64
CA TYR A 44 -13.58 -17.65 39.20
C TYR A 44 -14.56 -17.98 38.07
N MET A 45 -14.92 -19.26 37.94
CA MET A 45 -15.87 -19.75 36.93
C MET A 45 -17.23 -20.00 37.57
N ILE A 46 -18.30 -19.50 36.94
CA ILE A 46 -19.68 -19.76 37.36
C ILE A 46 -20.48 -20.40 36.24
N LYS A 47 -21.24 -21.46 36.56
CA LYS A 47 -22.20 -22.11 35.66
C LYS A 47 -23.58 -21.48 35.85
N GLN A 48 -24.37 -21.39 34.79
CA GLN A 48 -25.74 -20.87 34.86
C GLN A 48 -26.62 -21.62 35.89
N SER A 49 -26.34 -22.92 36.09
CA SER A 49 -27.05 -23.79 37.03
C SER A 49 -26.61 -23.67 38.51
N CYS A 50 -25.55 -22.93 38.81
CA CYS A 50 -24.96 -22.88 40.17
C CYS A 50 -25.00 -21.46 40.76
N ASN A 51 -25.71 -21.29 41.88
CA ASN A 51 -25.79 -20.02 42.61
C ASN A 51 -24.86 -20.05 43.85
N ASN A 52 -23.58 -19.73 43.67
CA ASN A 52 -22.56 -19.86 44.73
C ASN A 52 -22.15 -18.50 45.33
N SER A 53 -23.10 -17.81 45.95
CA SER A 53 -23.00 -16.39 46.33
C SER A 53 -21.90 -16.04 47.33
N ASN A 54 -21.62 -16.88 48.34
CA ASN A 54 -20.66 -16.54 49.40
C ASN A 54 -19.20 -16.53 48.93
N ARG A 55 -18.79 -17.53 48.14
CA ARG A 55 -17.42 -17.58 47.58
C ARG A 55 -17.19 -16.48 46.55
N LEU A 56 -18.22 -16.16 45.76
CA LEU A 56 -18.18 -15.08 44.79
C LEU A 56 -18.02 -13.70 45.48
N LYS A 57 -18.74 -13.47 46.60
CA LYS A 57 -18.57 -12.28 47.43
C LYS A 57 -17.16 -12.14 48.00
N GLN A 58 -16.59 -13.24 48.50
CA GLN A 58 -15.23 -13.23 49.01
C GLN A 58 -14.22 -12.92 47.90
N PHE A 59 -14.42 -13.47 46.70
CA PHE A 59 -13.58 -13.17 45.54
C PHE A 59 -13.63 -11.69 45.15
N LEU A 60 -14.83 -11.09 45.14
CA LEU A 60 -15.03 -9.65 44.92
C LEU A 60 -14.31 -8.81 45.96
N ILE A 61 -14.43 -9.14 47.25
CA ILE A 61 -13.76 -8.39 48.34
C ILE A 61 -12.23 -8.43 48.16
N SER A 62 -11.68 -9.58 47.78
CA SER A 62 -10.24 -9.75 47.67
C SER A 62 -9.63 -9.15 46.39
N HIS A 63 -10.42 -8.93 45.34
CA HIS A 63 -9.87 -8.62 44.00
C HIS A 63 -10.57 -7.49 43.24
N ALA A 64 -11.51 -6.76 43.86
CA ALA A 64 -12.17 -5.65 43.18
C ALA A 64 -11.17 -4.56 42.72
N PRO A 65 -11.38 -3.93 41.55
CA PRO A 65 -12.50 -4.15 40.61
C PRO A 65 -12.37 -5.45 39.81
N LEU A 66 -13.50 -6.07 39.46
CA LEU A 66 -13.58 -7.28 38.64
C LEU A 66 -13.98 -6.99 37.19
N ILE A 67 -13.66 -7.93 36.30
CA ILE A 67 -14.18 -8.03 34.93
C ILE A 67 -14.93 -9.36 34.77
N VAL A 68 -16.10 -9.31 34.13
CA VAL A 68 -16.95 -10.47 33.83
C VAL A 68 -16.96 -10.67 32.32
N ARG A 69 -16.41 -11.79 31.86
CA ARG A 69 -16.18 -12.13 30.45
C ARG A 69 -17.02 -13.35 30.06
N SER A 70 -17.43 -13.39 28.81
CA SER A 70 -18.01 -14.60 28.22
C SER A 70 -16.99 -15.76 28.20
N SER A 71 -17.50 -16.98 28.37
CA SER A 71 -16.74 -18.22 28.20
C SER A 71 -17.69 -19.30 27.68
N CYS A 72 -18.32 -19.03 26.54
CA CYS A 72 -19.32 -19.93 25.95
C CYS A 72 -18.65 -21.12 25.25
N SER A 73 -19.28 -22.30 25.31
CA SER A 73 -18.81 -23.53 24.66
C SER A 73 -18.72 -23.43 23.13
N GLN A 74 -19.47 -22.50 22.52
CA GLN A 74 -19.48 -22.24 21.08
C GLN A 74 -18.63 -21.02 20.69
N GLU A 75 -17.94 -20.38 21.64
CA GLU A 75 -17.17 -19.14 21.39
C GLU A 75 -15.87 -19.42 20.63
N ASP A 76 -15.13 -20.44 21.06
CA ASP A 76 -13.83 -20.81 20.50
C ASP A 76 -13.84 -22.30 20.11
N THR A 77 -13.90 -22.59 18.81
CA THR A 77 -13.79 -23.97 18.29
C THR A 77 -12.62 -24.08 17.31
N HIS A 78 -12.18 -25.30 17.01
CA HIS A 78 -11.13 -25.54 16.01
C HIS A 78 -11.46 -25.01 14.60
N ASN A 79 -12.74 -24.84 14.28
CA ASN A 79 -13.20 -24.51 12.92
C ASN A 79 -13.85 -23.11 12.81
N SER A 80 -14.15 -22.45 13.93
CA SER A 80 -14.79 -21.13 13.94
C SER A 80 -14.48 -20.36 15.22
N SER A 81 -14.27 -19.06 15.08
CA SER A 81 -14.11 -18.10 16.19
C SER A 81 -15.31 -17.16 16.23
N ALA A 82 -15.87 -16.93 17.42
CA ALA A 82 -16.88 -15.92 17.70
C ALA A 82 -16.29 -14.74 18.52
N ALA A 83 -15.06 -14.33 18.20
CA ALA A 83 -14.38 -13.22 18.84
C ALA A 83 -15.26 -11.96 18.90
N GLY A 84 -15.40 -11.36 20.08
CA GLY A 84 -16.17 -10.11 20.28
C GLY A 84 -17.69 -10.23 20.14
N LYS A 85 -18.24 -11.44 19.89
CA LYS A 85 -19.68 -11.66 19.70
C LYS A 85 -20.48 -11.58 21.00
N TYR A 86 -19.86 -11.90 22.14
CA TYR A 86 -20.52 -12.01 23.43
C TYR A 86 -20.06 -10.93 24.41
N LEU A 87 -20.94 -10.61 25.36
CA LEU A 87 -20.78 -9.44 26.21
C LEU A 87 -19.62 -9.60 27.21
N THR A 88 -18.86 -8.54 27.41
CA THR A 88 -17.88 -8.40 28.49
C THR A 88 -18.18 -7.12 29.25
N ILE A 89 -18.21 -7.18 30.58
CA ILE A 89 -18.53 -6.04 31.46
C ILE A 89 -17.38 -5.85 32.43
N ASP A 90 -16.80 -4.65 32.46
CA ASP A 90 -15.65 -4.29 33.28
C ASP A 90 -16.03 -3.44 34.52
N ASN A 91 -15.01 -3.10 35.32
CA ASN A 91 -15.09 -2.15 36.44
C ASN A 91 -16.18 -2.47 37.50
N ILE A 92 -16.34 -3.76 37.82
CA ILE A 92 -17.34 -4.22 38.79
C ILE A 92 -16.79 -4.12 40.21
N LYS A 93 -17.43 -3.28 41.03
CA LYS A 93 -16.99 -2.95 42.41
C LYS A 93 -17.97 -3.37 43.51
N SER A 94 -19.15 -3.85 43.15
CA SER A 94 -20.24 -4.13 44.09
C SER A 94 -20.96 -5.42 43.75
N ASP A 95 -21.47 -6.11 44.76
CA ASP A 95 -22.20 -7.38 44.63
C ASP A 95 -23.41 -7.27 43.69
N ALA A 96 -24.19 -6.18 43.78
CA ALA A 96 -25.35 -5.94 42.92
C ALA A 96 -24.96 -5.86 41.43
N LYS A 97 -23.94 -5.05 41.10
CA LYS A 97 -23.41 -4.95 39.73
C LYS A 97 -22.79 -6.25 39.22
N LEU A 98 -22.20 -7.07 40.11
CA LEU A 98 -21.63 -8.35 39.73
C LEU A 98 -22.72 -9.34 39.31
N ALA A 99 -23.79 -9.44 40.10
CA ALA A 99 -24.95 -10.28 39.77
C ALA A 99 -25.62 -9.82 38.46
N GLU A 100 -25.79 -8.52 38.30
CA GLU A 100 -26.33 -7.93 37.06
C GLU A 100 -25.45 -8.26 35.85
N ALA A 101 -24.13 -8.07 35.97
CA ALA A 101 -23.20 -8.33 34.89
C ALA A 101 -23.19 -9.81 34.47
N ILE A 102 -23.20 -10.75 35.43
CA ILE A 102 -23.26 -12.18 35.15
C ILE A 102 -24.53 -12.52 34.36
N ASN A 103 -25.68 -11.99 34.77
CA ASN A 103 -26.95 -12.21 34.08
C ASN A 103 -26.95 -11.65 32.66
N GLN A 104 -26.42 -10.43 32.48
CA GLN A 104 -26.30 -9.82 31.15
C GLN A 104 -25.38 -10.63 30.22
N VAL A 105 -24.26 -11.16 30.74
CA VAL A 105 -23.36 -12.00 29.94
C VAL A 105 -24.02 -13.32 29.55
N PHE A 106 -24.69 -14.02 30.47
CA PHE A 106 -25.46 -15.22 30.10
C PHE A 106 -26.58 -14.94 29.09
N ALA A 107 -27.25 -13.79 29.20
CA ALA A 107 -28.28 -13.38 28.25
C ALA A 107 -27.75 -13.12 26.83
N SER A 108 -26.44 -12.90 26.68
CA SER A 108 -25.80 -12.74 25.36
C SER A 108 -25.58 -14.06 24.62
N TYR A 109 -25.71 -15.22 25.30
CA TYR A 109 -25.45 -16.53 24.70
C TYR A 109 -26.64 -17.03 23.87
N PRO A 110 -26.39 -17.83 22.81
CA PRO A 110 -27.46 -18.40 22.01
C PRO A 110 -28.30 -19.39 22.82
N ALA A 111 -29.63 -19.26 22.73
CA ALA A 111 -30.56 -20.17 23.38
C ALA A 111 -30.45 -21.58 22.74
N THR A 112 -29.87 -22.52 23.49
CA THR A 112 -29.69 -23.92 23.10
C THR A 112 -30.06 -24.86 24.25
N ASP A 113 -30.34 -26.13 23.95
CA ASP A 113 -30.64 -27.15 24.97
C ASP A 113 -29.50 -27.34 26.00
N THR A 114 -28.28 -26.90 25.69
CA THR A 114 -27.10 -26.97 26.56
C THR A 114 -26.81 -25.70 27.35
N SER A 115 -27.67 -24.66 27.29
CA SER A 115 -27.44 -23.35 27.94
C SER A 115 -27.08 -23.47 29.44
N HIS A 116 -27.66 -24.45 30.14
CA HIS A 116 -27.41 -24.71 31.57
C HIS A 116 -25.97 -25.19 31.90
N LYS A 117 -25.19 -25.60 30.90
CA LYS A 117 -23.77 -25.99 31.01
C LYS A 117 -22.81 -24.84 30.70
N GLU A 118 -23.31 -23.72 30.20
CA GLU A 118 -22.50 -22.57 29.84
C GLU A 118 -21.89 -21.91 31.08
N GLU A 119 -20.72 -21.30 30.88
CA GLU A 119 -19.91 -20.71 31.94
C GLU A 119 -19.66 -19.22 31.70
N VAL A 120 -19.47 -18.49 32.78
CA VAL A 120 -19.00 -17.09 32.79
C VAL A 120 -17.67 -17.04 33.53
N LEU A 121 -16.72 -16.32 32.94
CA LEU A 121 -15.38 -16.11 33.47
C LEU A 121 -15.33 -14.80 34.25
N ILE A 122 -14.86 -14.85 35.49
CA ILE A 122 -14.71 -13.68 36.35
C ILE A 122 -13.24 -13.58 36.78
N GLN A 123 -12.62 -12.43 36.52
CA GLN A 123 -11.22 -12.16 36.86
C GLN A 123 -11.07 -10.79 37.53
N PRO A 124 -9.99 -10.54 38.29
CA PRO A 124 -9.58 -9.19 38.65
C PRO A 124 -9.38 -8.35 37.38
N MET A 125 -9.84 -7.11 37.39
CA MET A 125 -9.61 -6.20 36.28
C MET A 125 -8.17 -5.68 36.35
N LEU A 126 -7.39 -5.88 35.29
CA LEU A 126 -6.03 -5.35 35.21
C LEU A 126 -6.08 -3.82 35.18
N SER A 127 -5.65 -3.17 36.27
CA SER A 127 -5.47 -1.72 36.31
C SER A 127 -4.04 -1.36 35.93
N LYS A 128 -3.83 -0.24 35.22
CA LYS A 128 -2.51 0.27 34.82
C LYS A 128 -1.77 -0.62 33.81
N VAL A 129 -2.45 -0.99 32.74
CA VAL A 129 -1.84 -1.68 31.59
C VAL A 129 -0.91 -0.71 30.88
N LYS A 130 0.33 -1.16 30.62
CA LYS A 130 1.32 -0.43 29.81
C LYS A 130 1.22 -0.81 28.34
N ILE A 131 1.03 -2.10 28.06
CA ILE A 131 0.86 -2.63 26.71
C ILE A 131 -0.24 -3.69 26.75
N CYS A 132 -1.12 -3.70 25.77
CA CYS A 132 -2.03 -4.82 25.51
C CYS A 132 -1.92 -5.21 24.04
N GLY A 133 -2.24 -6.46 23.72
CA GLY A 133 -2.11 -6.91 22.34
C GLY A 133 -2.58 -8.34 22.10
N VAL A 134 -2.42 -8.73 20.84
CA VAL A 134 -2.67 -10.08 20.33
C VAL A 134 -1.44 -10.55 19.56
N ILE A 135 -1.06 -11.81 19.74
CA ILE A 135 -0.04 -12.50 18.96
C ILE A 135 -0.72 -13.60 18.16
N PHE A 136 -0.51 -13.59 16.85
CA PHE A 136 -0.76 -14.74 16.01
C PHE A 136 0.57 -15.43 15.72
N THR A 137 0.65 -16.74 15.95
CA THR A 137 1.90 -17.49 15.73
C THR A 137 2.16 -17.82 14.25
N TYR A 138 1.15 -17.60 13.41
CA TYR A 138 1.17 -17.59 11.96
C TYR A 138 0.36 -16.39 11.46
N ASN A 139 0.63 -15.91 10.25
CA ASN A 139 -0.17 -14.85 9.66
C ASN A 139 -1.61 -15.36 9.41
N GLN A 140 -2.58 -14.70 10.04
CA GLN A 140 -4.00 -15.05 9.96
C GLN A 140 -4.58 -14.98 8.54
N SER A 141 -4.04 -14.09 7.70
CA SER A 141 -4.61 -13.79 6.38
C SER A 141 -4.26 -14.86 5.35
N ASP A 142 -3.00 -15.30 5.32
CA ASP A 142 -2.48 -16.17 4.27
C ASP A 142 -1.85 -17.48 4.79
N GLY A 143 -1.63 -17.61 6.10
CA GLY A 143 -1.00 -18.78 6.72
C GLY A 143 0.53 -18.79 6.61
N SER A 144 1.16 -17.67 6.26
CA SER A 144 2.61 -17.55 6.22
C SER A 144 3.24 -17.67 7.63
N PRO A 145 4.44 -18.27 7.74
CA PRO A 145 5.10 -18.55 9.02
C PRO A 145 5.77 -17.29 9.60
N TYR A 146 4.96 -16.33 10.00
CA TYR A 146 5.33 -15.15 10.78
C TYR A 146 4.60 -15.14 12.12
N TYR A 147 5.32 -14.76 13.18
CA TYR A 147 4.69 -14.21 14.36
C TYR A 147 4.21 -12.80 14.04
N VAL A 148 2.91 -12.55 14.19
CA VAL A 148 2.29 -11.24 13.97
C VAL A 148 1.80 -10.71 15.30
N ILE A 149 2.40 -9.62 15.79
CA ILE A 149 2.12 -9.03 17.09
C ILE A 149 1.42 -7.69 16.87
N ASN A 150 0.14 -7.62 17.22
CA ASN A 150 -0.65 -6.39 17.20
C ASN A 150 -0.75 -5.87 18.63
N TYR A 151 -0.29 -4.66 18.91
CA TYR A 151 -0.28 -4.13 20.26
C TYR A 151 -0.48 -2.62 20.32
N ASP A 152 -1.05 -2.16 21.43
CA ASP A 152 -1.28 -0.76 21.75
C ASP A 152 -0.49 -0.37 23.01
N LYS A 153 0.06 0.84 23.01
CA LYS A 153 0.82 1.43 24.13
C LYS A 153 0.00 2.44 24.95
N SER A 154 -1.23 2.73 24.54
CA SER A 154 -2.12 3.68 25.25
C SER A 154 -2.64 3.14 26.60
N GLY A 155 -2.59 1.82 26.80
CA GLY A 155 -3.03 1.16 28.03
C GLY A 155 -4.53 0.82 28.09
N SER A 156 -5.29 1.01 27.00
CA SER A 156 -6.70 0.62 26.92
C SER A 156 -6.87 -0.78 26.31
N CYS A 157 -7.25 -1.80 27.09
CA CYS A 157 -7.50 -3.15 26.55
C CYS A 157 -8.66 -3.20 25.54
N ASN A 158 -9.57 -2.22 25.57
CA ASN A 158 -10.69 -2.14 24.63
C ASN A 158 -10.27 -1.61 23.26
N SER A 159 -9.10 -0.98 23.12
CA SER A 159 -8.68 -0.38 21.84
C SER A 159 -8.33 -1.42 20.77
N ILE A 160 -7.92 -2.63 21.15
CA ILE A 160 -7.51 -3.70 20.22
C ILE A 160 -8.72 -4.48 19.72
N THR A 161 -9.75 -4.65 20.55
CA THR A 161 -11.00 -5.33 20.19
C THR A 161 -12.03 -4.39 19.55
N SER A 162 -12.05 -3.10 19.90
CA SER A 162 -12.91 -2.08 19.28
C SER A 162 -12.22 -1.25 18.19
N GLY A 163 -10.89 -1.35 18.07
CA GLY A 163 -10.10 -0.74 17.01
C GLY A 163 -10.01 0.79 17.06
N THR A 164 -10.31 1.47 18.15
CA THR A 164 -10.57 2.93 18.17
C THR A 164 -9.34 3.85 18.23
N THR A 165 -8.12 3.37 18.44
CA THR A 165 -6.93 4.24 18.61
C THR A 165 -5.98 4.23 17.41
N ASN A 166 -5.35 5.39 17.15
CA ASN A 166 -4.32 5.58 16.12
C ASN A 166 -2.94 5.04 16.53
N ASP A 167 -2.79 4.47 17.74
CA ASP A 167 -1.52 4.01 18.33
C ASP A 167 -1.27 2.50 18.17
N LEU A 168 -2.07 1.81 17.35
CA LEU A 168 -1.92 0.38 17.09
C LEU A 168 -0.65 0.10 16.28
N THR A 169 0.26 -0.70 16.84
CA THR A 169 1.48 -1.16 16.15
C THR A 169 1.31 -2.62 15.74
N THR A 170 1.61 -2.93 14.47
CA THR A 170 1.68 -4.31 13.97
C THR A 170 3.12 -4.68 13.67
N SER A 171 3.65 -5.69 14.36
CA SER A 171 5.02 -6.19 14.21
C SER A 171 5.01 -7.58 13.57
N TYR A 172 5.87 -7.79 12.59
CA TYR A 172 6.10 -9.08 11.94
C TYR A 172 7.48 -9.62 12.34
N LEU A 173 7.55 -10.91 12.67
CA LEU A 173 8.81 -11.63 12.89
C LEU A 173 8.73 -13.01 12.22
N ALA A 174 9.61 -13.27 11.26
CA ALA A 174 9.69 -14.55 10.58
C ALA A 174 10.01 -15.68 11.56
N ARG A 175 9.35 -16.83 11.42
CA ARG A 175 9.62 -17.99 12.28
C ARG A 175 11.03 -18.52 12.06
N GLY A 176 11.77 -18.69 13.15
CA GLY A 176 13.17 -19.12 13.14
C GLY A 176 14.17 -17.98 13.12
N THR A 177 13.71 -16.73 13.17
CA THR A 177 14.54 -15.55 13.41
C THR A 177 14.54 -15.21 14.90
N GLU A 178 15.68 -14.69 15.39
CA GLU A 178 15.80 -14.21 16.77
C GLU A 178 14.99 -12.91 16.98
N PRO A 179 14.28 -12.78 18.13
CA PRO A 179 13.60 -11.54 18.49
C PRO A 179 14.54 -10.34 18.54
N LYS A 180 14.11 -9.19 17.99
CA LYS A 180 14.94 -7.97 17.91
C LYS A 180 14.76 -7.04 19.11
N THR A 181 13.63 -7.15 19.82
CA THR A 181 13.31 -6.28 20.97
C THR A 181 13.02 -7.08 22.23
N PRO A 182 13.22 -6.50 23.44
CA PRO A 182 12.88 -7.16 24.70
C PRO A 182 11.39 -7.55 24.79
N LEU A 183 10.51 -6.74 24.17
CA LEU A 183 9.08 -7.04 24.08
C LEU A 183 8.85 -8.29 23.23
N GLN A 184 9.39 -8.34 22.00
CA GLN A 184 9.29 -9.51 21.14
C GLN A 184 9.85 -10.75 21.85
N LEU A 185 11.00 -10.66 22.53
CA LEU A 185 11.58 -11.81 23.23
C LEU A 185 10.61 -12.41 24.27
N LYS A 186 10.02 -11.57 25.12
CA LYS A 186 9.03 -12.00 26.13
C LYS A 186 7.83 -12.68 25.48
N LEU A 187 7.27 -12.06 24.46
CA LEU A 187 6.06 -12.52 23.77
C LEU A 187 6.29 -13.81 22.98
N ILE A 188 7.44 -13.94 22.31
CA ILE A 188 7.80 -15.14 21.53
C ILE A 188 8.13 -16.32 22.44
N ASN A 189 8.73 -16.10 23.61
CA ASN A 189 8.96 -17.16 24.58
C ASN A 189 7.63 -17.72 25.12
N LEU A 190 6.68 -16.85 25.47
CA LEU A 190 5.32 -17.27 25.83
C LEU A 190 4.65 -18.05 24.69
N ALA A 191 4.76 -17.56 23.44
CA ALA A 191 4.17 -18.24 22.30
C ALA A 191 4.74 -19.66 22.13
N LYS A 192 6.08 -19.82 22.16
CA LYS A 192 6.74 -21.14 22.05
C LYS A 192 6.37 -22.08 23.20
N GLU A 193 6.25 -21.56 24.42
CA GLU A 193 5.79 -22.32 25.58
C GLU A 193 4.36 -22.86 25.37
N LEU A 194 3.45 -21.99 24.92
CA LEU A 194 2.07 -22.39 24.63
C LEU A 194 1.98 -23.38 23.46
N GLU A 195 2.78 -23.19 22.40
CA GLU A 195 2.86 -24.14 21.28
C GLU A 195 3.26 -25.55 21.76
N HIS A 196 4.19 -25.63 22.71
CA HIS A 196 4.61 -26.91 23.29
C HIS A 196 3.53 -27.53 24.18
N LEU A 197 2.88 -26.74 25.05
CA LEU A 197 1.84 -27.22 25.97
C LEU A 197 0.59 -27.74 25.24
N PHE A 198 0.19 -27.09 24.14
CA PHE A 198 -0.97 -27.48 23.33
C PHE A 198 -0.63 -28.41 22.16
N ASN A 199 0.66 -28.66 21.89
CA ASN A 199 1.14 -29.38 20.70
C ASN A 199 0.51 -28.84 19.39
N SER A 200 0.45 -27.51 19.28
CA SER A 200 -0.15 -26.79 18.15
C SER A 200 0.66 -25.53 17.85
N GLU A 201 1.16 -25.42 16.62
CA GLU A 201 1.95 -24.26 16.18
C GLU A 201 1.09 -23.05 15.78
N LYS A 202 -0.23 -23.23 15.65
CA LYS A 202 -1.17 -22.21 15.16
C LYS A 202 -2.06 -21.72 16.31
N LEU A 203 -1.65 -20.63 16.94
CA LEU A 203 -2.28 -20.05 18.11
C LEU A 203 -2.58 -18.56 17.89
N ASP A 204 -3.66 -18.13 18.52
CA ASP A 204 -4.06 -16.74 18.74
C ASP A 204 -4.02 -16.49 20.24
N ILE A 205 -3.22 -15.52 20.67
CA ILE A 205 -2.85 -15.28 22.07
C ILE A 205 -3.11 -13.82 22.42
N GLU A 206 -4.05 -13.56 23.33
CA GLU A 206 -4.28 -12.22 23.90
C GLU A 206 -3.40 -12.03 25.14
N PHE A 207 -2.73 -10.88 25.23
CA PHE A 207 -1.83 -10.56 26.33
C PHE A 207 -1.96 -9.12 26.83
N ALA A 208 -1.49 -8.90 28.05
CA ALA A 208 -1.25 -7.57 28.60
C ALA A 208 0.06 -7.52 29.38
N ILE A 209 0.70 -6.37 29.40
CA ILE A 209 1.88 -6.05 30.20
C ILE A 209 1.52 -4.89 31.12
N ASP A 210 1.71 -5.05 32.41
CA ASP A 210 1.46 -4.00 33.38
C ASP A 210 2.64 -3.02 33.51
N GLN A 211 2.48 -1.98 34.33
CA GLN A 211 3.54 -0.99 34.59
C GLN A 211 4.81 -1.57 35.25
N ASN A 212 4.74 -2.77 35.84
CA ASN A 212 5.89 -3.47 36.41
C ASN A 212 6.56 -4.41 35.39
N ASP A 213 6.23 -4.29 34.10
CA ASP A 213 6.74 -5.10 32.99
C ASP A 213 6.44 -6.61 33.13
N LYS A 214 5.39 -6.95 33.90
CA LYS A 214 4.91 -8.32 34.06
C LYS A 214 3.92 -8.69 32.95
N LEU A 215 4.11 -9.85 32.33
CA LEU A 215 3.31 -10.37 31.23
C LEU A 215 2.14 -11.22 31.75
N TRP A 216 0.94 -10.87 31.33
CA TRP A 216 -0.30 -11.52 31.68
C TRP A 216 -0.92 -12.17 30.44
N LEU A 217 -1.24 -13.46 30.52
CA LEU A 217 -2.00 -14.17 29.49
C LEU A 217 -3.50 -13.92 29.72
N LEU A 218 -4.16 -13.31 28.75
CA LEU A 218 -5.58 -12.98 28.82
C LEU A 218 -6.47 -14.00 28.11
N GLN A 219 -5.98 -14.65 27.07
CA GLN A 219 -6.66 -15.71 26.32
C GLN A 219 -5.66 -16.43 25.41
N VAL A 220 -5.88 -17.72 25.15
CA VAL A 220 -5.21 -18.47 24.08
C VAL A 220 -6.21 -19.41 23.40
N ARG A 221 -6.15 -19.49 22.07
CA ARG A 221 -7.01 -20.36 21.27
C ARG A 221 -6.33 -20.82 19.96
N PRO A 222 -6.86 -21.85 19.27
CA PRO A 222 -6.35 -22.24 17.96
C PRO A 222 -6.57 -21.12 16.94
N LEU A 223 -5.56 -20.87 16.10
CA LEU A 223 -5.69 -19.96 14.97
C LEU A 223 -6.36 -20.66 13.79
N VAL A 224 -7.53 -20.18 13.38
CA VAL A 224 -8.23 -20.64 12.18
C VAL A 224 -7.67 -19.88 10.97
N VAL A 225 -6.99 -20.59 10.07
CA VAL A 225 -6.46 -20.02 8.83
C VAL A 225 -7.28 -20.54 7.66
N ASN A 226 -7.80 -19.64 6.82
CA ASN A 226 -8.71 -19.99 5.72
C ASN A 226 -8.03 -20.71 4.53
N ASN A 227 -6.70 -20.86 4.52
CA ASN A 227 -5.94 -21.43 3.41
C ASN A 227 -5.66 -22.93 3.56
N LYS A 228 -5.96 -23.69 2.50
CA LYS A 228 -5.73 -25.15 2.37
C LYS A 228 -4.27 -25.53 2.07
N THR A 229 -3.43 -24.59 1.66
CA THR A 229 -2.05 -24.87 1.24
C THR A 229 -1.10 -24.75 2.42
N SER A 230 -0.52 -25.87 2.87
CA SER A 230 0.53 -25.87 3.88
C SER A 230 1.79 -25.21 3.33
N VAL A 231 2.21 -24.08 3.90
CA VAL A 231 3.49 -23.43 3.55
C VAL A 231 4.64 -24.33 4.01
N ASN A 232 5.54 -24.67 3.09
CA ASN A 232 6.75 -25.41 3.44
C ASN A 232 7.74 -24.48 4.15
N THR A 233 7.91 -24.67 5.47
CA THR A 233 8.78 -23.83 6.31
C THR A 233 10.23 -23.80 5.84
N PHE A 234 10.75 -24.88 5.24
CA PHE A 234 12.11 -24.91 4.71
C PHE A 234 12.24 -24.00 3.48
N GLN A 235 11.30 -24.11 2.53
CA GLN A 235 11.27 -23.25 1.34
C GLN A 235 11.10 -21.77 1.71
N PHE A 236 10.24 -21.48 2.70
CA PHE A 236 10.07 -20.12 3.21
C PHE A 236 11.36 -19.53 3.78
N LYS A 237 12.09 -20.29 4.61
CA LYS A 237 13.39 -19.84 5.16
C LYS A 237 14.42 -19.60 4.08
N GLN A 238 14.47 -20.47 3.07
CA GLN A 238 15.35 -20.28 1.92
C GLN A 238 15.01 -19.00 1.16
N LEU A 239 13.71 -18.76 0.90
CA LEU A 239 13.22 -17.57 0.22
C LEU A 239 13.61 -16.26 0.94
N LEU A 240 13.47 -16.24 2.27
CA LEU A 240 13.90 -15.11 3.09
C LEU A 240 15.41 -14.88 3.00
N ALA A 241 16.21 -15.95 3.09
CA ALA A 241 17.67 -15.85 3.02
C ALA A 241 18.14 -15.33 1.66
N GLU A 242 17.56 -15.82 0.57
CA GLU A 242 17.84 -15.35 -0.80
C GLU A 242 17.45 -13.88 -0.98
N THR A 243 16.27 -13.49 -0.47
CA THR A 243 15.79 -12.11 -0.51
C THR A 243 16.70 -11.16 0.27
N LYS A 244 17.08 -11.54 1.50
CA LYS A 244 18.03 -10.79 2.33
C LYS A 244 19.39 -10.63 1.65
N LEU A 245 19.96 -11.72 1.13
CA LEU A 245 21.23 -11.68 0.41
C LEU A 245 21.17 -10.74 -0.80
N LYS A 246 20.05 -10.76 -1.55
CA LYS A 246 19.86 -9.89 -2.70
C LYS A 246 19.80 -8.41 -2.28
N ILE A 247 19.09 -8.09 -1.20
CA ILE A 247 19.01 -6.73 -0.65
C ILE A 247 20.39 -6.24 -0.20
N ASP A 248 21.13 -7.05 0.55
CA ASP A 248 22.46 -6.68 1.05
C ASP A 248 23.46 -6.48 -0.11
N THR A 249 23.37 -7.34 -1.13
CA THR A 249 24.19 -7.21 -2.36
C THR A 249 23.88 -5.92 -3.10
N LEU A 250 22.60 -5.62 -3.33
CA LEU A 250 22.19 -4.41 -4.05
C LEU A 250 22.40 -3.13 -3.23
N SER A 251 22.34 -3.21 -1.91
CA SER A 251 22.60 -2.08 -1.01
C SER A 251 24.09 -1.74 -0.92
N SER A 252 24.99 -2.64 -1.31
CA SER A 252 26.43 -2.36 -1.31
C SER A 252 26.80 -1.18 -2.24
N ARG A 253 27.90 -0.49 -1.94
CA ARG A 253 28.44 0.60 -2.78
C ARG A 253 28.73 0.08 -4.19
N HIS A 254 28.37 0.87 -5.20
CA HIS A 254 28.64 0.55 -6.60
C HIS A 254 29.51 1.64 -7.23
N PRO A 255 30.58 1.32 -7.99
CA PRO A 255 31.54 2.32 -8.49
C PRO A 255 30.97 3.43 -9.37
N PHE A 256 29.86 3.15 -10.06
CA PHE A 256 29.20 4.08 -11.00
C PHE A 256 27.84 4.60 -10.51
N LEU A 257 27.55 4.43 -9.23
CA LEU A 257 26.32 4.91 -8.63
C LEU A 257 26.70 5.65 -7.34
N TYR A 258 26.31 6.91 -7.23
CA TYR A 258 26.58 7.64 -6.00
C TYR A 258 25.80 7.00 -4.85
N GLY A 259 26.27 7.22 -3.62
CA GLY A 259 25.54 6.92 -2.39
C GLY A 259 26.00 5.65 -1.68
N GLU A 260 26.06 5.71 -0.35
CA GLU A 260 26.68 4.65 0.46
C GLU A 260 25.86 3.36 0.52
N LYS A 261 24.53 3.47 0.46
CA LYS A 261 23.61 2.33 0.54
C LYS A 261 22.32 2.53 -0.27
N SER A 262 21.67 1.43 -0.66
CA SER A 262 20.30 1.50 -1.23
C SER A 262 19.25 1.30 -0.14
N LEU A 263 18.13 2.02 -0.30
CA LEU A 263 16.85 1.72 0.34
C LEU A 263 15.91 1.18 -0.74
N PHE A 264 14.95 0.34 -0.37
CA PHE A 264 13.98 -0.20 -1.32
C PHE A 264 12.57 0.12 -0.85
N GLY A 265 11.74 0.75 -1.69
CA GLY A 265 10.36 1.07 -1.32
C GLY A 265 9.33 0.71 -2.38
N VAL A 266 8.09 0.47 -1.97
CA VAL A 266 6.98 0.10 -2.88
C VAL A 266 6.26 1.31 -3.50
N MET A 267 6.44 2.50 -2.91
CA MET A 267 5.82 3.77 -3.32
C MET A 267 6.79 4.82 -3.90
N PRO A 268 8.10 4.89 -3.53
CA PRO A 268 8.99 5.91 -4.07
C PRO A 268 9.11 5.77 -5.58
N ASP A 269 8.76 6.83 -6.32
CA ASP A 269 9.00 6.99 -7.76
C ASP A 269 8.48 5.85 -8.65
N TRP A 270 7.59 6.13 -9.62
CA TRP A 270 6.94 5.07 -10.42
C TRP A 270 6.12 4.02 -9.62
N ASN A 271 5.99 4.16 -8.30
CA ASN A 271 5.00 3.54 -7.41
C ASN A 271 4.37 2.20 -7.91
N PRO A 272 5.11 1.08 -7.86
CA PRO A 272 4.57 -0.22 -8.30
C PRO A 272 3.35 -0.67 -7.47
N ALA A 273 3.27 -0.33 -6.19
CA ALA A 273 2.11 -0.70 -5.37
C ALA A 273 0.81 -0.06 -5.91
N GLU A 274 0.84 1.21 -6.33
CA GLU A 274 -0.30 1.89 -6.93
C GLU A 274 -0.64 1.38 -8.34
N ILE A 275 0.35 0.96 -9.13
CA ILE A 275 0.12 0.64 -10.56
C ILE A 275 -0.22 -0.84 -10.76
N ILE A 276 0.50 -1.74 -10.10
CA ILE A 276 0.37 -3.20 -10.29
C ILE A 276 0.07 -3.96 -8.99
N GLY A 277 0.06 -3.28 -7.83
CA GLY A 277 -0.12 -3.89 -6.52
C GLY A 277 1.21 -4.38 -5.90
N THR A 278 1.15 -4.82 -4.64
CA THR A 278 2.32 -5.29 -3.88
C THR A 278 2.66 -6.77 -4.15
N LYS A 279 1.70 -7.54 -4.66
CA LYS A 279 1.86 -8.94 -5.08
C LYS A 279 1.23 -9.13 -6.48
N PRO A 280 1.76 -8.45 -7.52
CA PRO A 280 1.24 -8.56 -8.89
C PRO A 280 1.40 -9.98 -9.43
N LYS A 281 0.49 -10.39 -10.33
CA LYS A 281 0.72 -11.61 -11.12
C LYS A 281 1.88 -11.39 -12.10
N PRO A 282 2.63 -12.45 -12.49
CA PRO A 282 3.84 -12.34 -13.31
C PRO A 282 3.72 -11.52 -14.60
N LEU A 283 2.59 -11.61 -15.31
CA LEU A 283 2.41 -10.87 -16.57
C LEU A 283 2.39 -9.36 -16.33
N ALA A 284 1.65 -8.90 -15.32
CA ALA A 284 1.58 -7.49 -14.97
C ALA A 284 2.95 -6.94 -14.53
N LEU A 285 3.67 -7.70 -13.71
CA LEU A 285 5.02 -7.33 -13.25
C LEU A 285 6.01 -7.20 -14.41
N THR A 286 6.06 -8.21 -15.29
CA THR A 286 7.03 -8.23 -16.40
C THR A 286 6.69 -7.22 -17.49
N LEU A 287 5.40 -6.97 -17.77
CA LEU A 287 4.98 -5.87 -18.64
C LEU A 287 5.35 -4.50 -18.08
N TYR A 288 5.17 -4.29 -16.77
CA TYR A 288 5.52 -3.01 -16.15
C TYR A 288 7.03 -2.74 -16.23
N LYS A 289 7.84 -3.78 -15.99
CA LYS A 289 9.28 -3.73 -16.17
C LYS A 289 9.70 -3.37 -17.60
N GLU A 290 9.17 -4.10 -18.57
CA GLU A 290 9.51 -3.95 -19.98
C GLU A 290 9.13 -2.58 -20.54
N LEU A 291 7.92 -2.11 -20.22
CA LEU A 291 7.39 -0.86 -20.76
C LEU A 291 7.96 0.37 -20.07
N VAL A 292 8.45 0.25 -18.82
CA VAL A 292 8.77 1.41 -17.99
C VAL A 292 10.11 1.27 -17.27
N THR A 293 10.21 0.38 -16.29
CA THR A 293 11.22 0.49 -15.20
C THR A 293 12.57 -0.14 -15.52
N ASP A 294 12.67 -0.99 -16.54
CA ASP A 294 13.96 -1.61 -16.89
C ASP A 294 14.92 -0.61 -17.54
N ASN A 295 14.41 0.31 -18.38
CA ASN A 295 15.28 1.30 -19.01
C ASN A 295 14.60 2.60 -19.47
N ILE A 296 13.32 2.57 -19.85
CA ILE A 296 12.65 3.69 -20.53
C ILE A 296 12.65 4.96 -19.68
N TRP A 297 12.35 4.82 -18.40
CA TRP A 297 12.39 5.92 -17.43
C TRP A 297 13.78 6.60 -17.39
N ALA A 298 14.87 5.82 -17.40
CA ALA A 298 16.25 6.31 -17.32
C ALA A 298 16.70 6.98 -18.62
N TYR A 299 16.28 6.43 -19.76
CA TYR A 299 16.49 7.07 -21.07
C TYR A 299 15.93 8.48 -21.06
N GLN A 300 14.69 8.63 -20.61
CA GLN A 300 14.01 9.92 -20.68
C GLN A 300 14.53 10.92 -19.63
N ARG A 301 14.86 10.48 -18.41
CA ARG A 301 15.53 11.36 -17.43
C ARG A 301 16.85 11.90 -17.98
N ASN A 302 17.69 11.07 -18.58
CA ASN A 302 18.92 11.55 -19.20
C ASN A 302 18.65 12.56 -20.34
N ASN A 303 17.64 12.30 -21.18
CA ASN A 303 17.26 13.23 -22.26
C ASN A 303 16.80 14.61 -21.72
N TYR A 304 16.26 14.65 -20.50
CA TYR A 304 15.84 15.87 -19.80
C TYR A 304 16.99 16.57 -19.06
N GLY A 305 18.22 16.04 -19.10
CA GLY A 305 19.41 16.68 -18.53
C GLY A 305 19.83 16.15 -17.15
N TYR A 306 19.22 15.07 -16.68
CA TYR A 306 19.61 14.40 -15.44
C TYR A 306 20.72 13.35 -15.66
N LEU A 307 21.29 12.81 -14.59
CA LEU A 307 22.29 11.74 -14.66
C LEU A 307 21.81 10.51 -15.45
N ASN A 308 22.73 9.87 -16.15
CA ASN A 308 22.45 8.70 -16.99
C ASN A 308 22.49 7.39 -16.19
N LEU A 309 21.34 6.72 -16.08
CA LEU A 309 21.20 5.44 -15.36
C LEU A 309 20.65 4.28 -16.20
N ARG A 310 20.82 4.32 -17.53
CA ARG A 310 20.23 3.34 -18.48
C ARG A 310 20.56 1.87 -18.21
N SER A 311 21.59 1.58 -17.42
CA SER A 311 22.05 0.22 -17.08
C SER A 311 21.72 -0.19 -15.64
N PHE A 312 20.99 0.63 -14.89
CA PHE A 312 20.55 0.33 -13.54
C PHE A 312 19.04 0.03 -13.56
N PRO A 313 18.62 -1.20 -13.21
CA PRO A 313 17.20 -1.51 -13.09
C PRO A 313 16.62 -0.71 -11.93
N LEU A 314 15.53 0.02 -12.18
CA LEU A 314 14.85 0.79 -11.14
C LEU A 314 14.02 -0.10 -10.23
N LEU A 315 13.22 -0.97 -10.85
CA LEU A 315 12.37 -1.93 -10.16
C LEU A 315 13.15 -3.23 -9.94
N VAL A 316 13.32 -3.59 -8.68
CA VAL A 316 13.88 -4.84 -8.22
C VAL A 316 12.75 -5.77 -7.81
N ASP A 317 12.82 -7.00 -8.30
CA ASP A 317 11.88 -8.08 -7.97
C ASP A 317 12.44 -8.89 -6.79
N PHE A 318 11.80 -8.78 -5.63
CA PHE A 318 12.07 -9.60 -4.45
C PHE A 318 11.03 -10.72 -4.36
N SER A 319 11.28 -11.83 -5.06
CA SER A 319 10.45 -13.03 -5.00
C SER A 319 8.97 -12.79 -5.40
N GLY A 320 8.75 -11.95 -6.40
CA GLY A 320 7.45 -11.50 -6.91
C GLY A 320 6.92 -10.22 -6.27
N LEU A 321 7.62 -9.65 -5.28
CA LEU A 321 7.27 -8.35 -4.71
C LEU A 321 8.10 -7.23 -5.36
N PRO A 322 7.48 -6.28 -6.07
CA PRO A 322 8.17 -5.19 -6.74
C PRO A 322 8.57 -4.07 -5.79
N TYR A 323 9.83 -3.68 -5.83
CA TYR A 323 10.37 -2.55 -5.06
C TYR A 323 11.21 -1.64 -5.95
N ILE A 324 11.19 -0.35 -5.68
CA ILE A 324 12.03 0.64 -6.33
C ILE A 324 13.32 0.80 -5.55
N ASP A 325 14.46 0.67 -6.22
CA ASP A 325 15.76 1.06 -5.64
C ASP A 325 15.80 2.59 -5.56
N VAL A 326 15.65 3.09 -4.33
CA VAL A 326 15.59 4.53 -4.04
C VAL A 326 16.91 5.22 -4.35
N ARG A 327 18.05 4.53 -4.21
CA ARG A 327 19.36 5.11 -4.57
C ARG A 327 19.45 5.34 -6.08
N VAL A 328 18.99 4.37 -6.87
CA VAL A 328 18.90 4.51 -8.34
C VAL A 328 17.93 5.63 -8.72
N SER A 329 16.73 5.66 -8.12
CA SER A 329 15.77 6.75 -8.33
C SER A 329 16.38 8.12 -8.01
N PHE A 330 16.96 8.29 -6.82
CA PHE A 330 17.47 9.59 -6.38
C PHE A 330 18.66 10.08 -7.20
N ASN A 331 19.55 9.19 -7.65
CA ASN A 331 20.64 9.55 -8.58
C ASN A 331 20.07 10.20 -9.85
N SER A 332 18.98 9.69 -10.38
CA SER A 332 18.41 10.20 -11.64
C SER A 332 17.67 11.53 -11.52
N PHE A 333 17.55 12.10 -10.32
CA PHE A 333 17.05 13.46 -10.11
C PHE A 333 18.19 14.49 -10.03
N ILE A 334 19.45 14.04 -9.99
CA ILE A 334 20.59 14.93 -9.95
C ILE A 334 20.88 15.46 -11.36
N PRO A 335 21.08 16.79 -11.56
CA PRO A 335 21.50 17.34 -12.83
C PRO A 335 22.82 16.72 -13.29
N LYS A 336 22.93 16.38 -14.58
CA LYS A 336 24.11 15.64 -15.11
C LYS A 336 25.45 16.35 -14.93
N GLU A 337 25.43 17.68 -14.87
CA GLU A 337 26.63 18.52 -14.73
C GLU A 337 27.06 18.72 -13.26
N THR A 338 26.41 18.05 -12.31
CA THR A 338 26.75 18.15 -10.88
C THR A 338 28.12 17.52 -10.61
N PRO A 339 29.05 18.21 -9.93
CA PRO A 339 30.34 17.63 -9.58
C PRO A 339 30.19 16.34 -8.76
N PRO A 340 31.01 15.30 -9.01
CA PRO A 340 30.86 13.99 -8.35
C PRO A 340 30.82 14.04 -6.82
N ALA A 341 31.68 14.86 -6.19
CA ALA A 341 31.70 14.99 -4.73
C ALA A 341 30.42 15.62 -4.17
N LEU A 342 29.84 16.57 -4.90
CA LEU A 342 28.59 17.23 -4.53
C LEU A 342 27.38 16.29 -4.75
N ALA A 343 27.39 15.53 -5.85
CA ALA A 343 26.36 14.52 -6.13
C ALA A 343 26.31 13.42 -5.06
N GLU A 344 27.49 12.90 -4.66
CA GLU A 344 27.62 11.91 -3.57
C GLU A 344 27.06 12.46 -2.25
N LYS A 345 27.45 13.67 -1.87
CA LYS A 345 26.99 14.32 -0.64
C LYS A 345 25.47 14.55 -0.65
N LEU A 346 24.94 15.05 -1.76
CA LEU A 346 23.51 15.34 -1.94
C LEU A 346 22.66 14.07 -1.87
N LEU A 347 23.12 13.00 -2.49
CA LEU A 347 22.40 11.74 -2.48
C LEU A 347 22.39 11.08 -1.10
N ASN A 348 23.52 11.07 -0.40
CA ASN A 348 23.58 10.54 0.96
C ASN A 348 22.68 11.33 1.91
N TYR A 349 22.59 12.64 1.72
CA TYR A 349 21.60 13.47 2.42
C TYR A 349 20.16 13.02 2.13
N TYR A 350 19.77 12.84 0.86
CA TYR A 350 18.41 12.39 0.50
C TYR A 350 18.06 11.02 1.10
N LEU A 351 18.97 10.05 0.98
CA LEU A 351 18.78 8.72 1.55
C LEU A 351 18.62 8.79 3.08
N LYS A 352 19.40 9.65 3.75
CA LYS A 352 19.32 9.82 5.20
C LYS A 352 18.00 10.47 5.63
N GLN A 353 17.48 11.41 4.85
CA GLN A 353 16.17 12.02 5.10
C GLN A 353 15.03 10.99 5.02
N LEU A 354 15.06 10.08 4.02
CA LEU A 354 14.05 9.03 3.91
C LEU A 354 14.19 7.98 5.02
N GLU A 355 15.42 7.58 5.36
CA GLU A 355 15.67 6.66 6.46
C GLU A 355 15.14 7.20 7.79
N ASN A 356 15.34 8.50 8.07
CA ASN A 356 14.89 9.13 9.30
C ASN A 356 13.37 9.40 9.32
N ASN A 357 12.74 9.53 8.14
CA ASN A 357 11.29 9.76 8.01
C ASN A 357 10.66 8.79 6.98
N PRO A 358 10.51 7.49 7.31
CA PRO A 358 10.02 6.47 6.37
C PRO A 358 8.62 6.74 5.79
N THR A 359 7.78 7.50 6.51
CA THR A 359 6.43 7.88 6.07
C THR A 359 6.43 8.73 4.80
N ASN A 360 7.54 9.39 4.46
CA ASN A 360 7.68 10.19 3.24
C ASN A 360 7.97 9.35 1.98
N HIS A 361 7.93 8.02 2.05
CA HIS A 361 8.24 7.15 0.92
C HIS A 361 7.32 7.35 -0.30
N ASP A 362 6.10 7.87 -0.13
CA ASP A 362 5.17 8.24 -1.20
C ASP A 362 5.30 9.71 -1.67
N LYS A 363 6.14 10.51 -0.99
CA LYS A 363 6.32 11.97 -1.19
C LYS A 363 7.77 12.37 -1.40
N VAL A 364 8.62 11.44 -1.79
CA VAL A 364 10.08 11.63 -1.89
C VAL A 364 10.47 12.84 -2.74
N GLU A 365 9.75 13.10 -3.84
CA GLU A 365 10.12 14.17 -4.76
C GLU A 365 9.76 15.58 -4.29
N PHE A 366 8.75 15.72 -3.42
CA PHE A 366 8.34 17.01 -2.87
C PHE A 366 9.05 17.32 -1.55
N ASN A 367 9.21 16.30 -0.70
CA ASN A 367 9.66 16.47 0.67
C ASN A 367 11.17 16.24 0.84
N ILE A 368 11.81 15.49 -0.06
CA ILE A 368 13.20 15.04 0.13
C ILE A 368 14.11 15.54 -0.99
N VAL A 369 13.76 15.27 -2.24
CA VAL A 369 14.65 15.48 -3.38
C VAL A 369 14.50 16.86 -3.98
N LEU A 370 15.61 17.57 -4.21
CA LEU A 370 15.64 18.76 -5.06
C LEU A 370 15.78 18.33 -6.52
N SER A 371 14.63 18.10 -7.17
CA SER A 371 14.57 17.62 -8.56
C SER A 371 14.53 18.75 -9.61
N CYS A 372 14.11 19.95 -9.23
CA CYS A 372 14.05 21.11 -10.11
C CYS A 372 14.18 22.43 -9.34
N TYR A 373 14.27 23.53 -10.07
CA TYR A 373 14.31 24.87 -9.51
C TYR A 373 12.90 25.39 -9.23
N THR A 374 12.70 25.91 -8.02
CA THR A 374 11.44 26.46 -7.52
C THR A 374 11.70 27.83 -6.89
N PHE A 375 10.68 28.68 -6.82
CA PHE A 375 10.86 30.05 -6.31
C PHE A 375 11.14 30.12 -4.81
N ASP A 376 10.76 29.09 -4.06
CA ASP A 376 10.96 28.94 -2.62
C ASP A 376 12.23 28.15 -2.25
N LEU A 377 13.09 27.83 -3.22
CA LEU A 377 14.27 26.97 -3.05
C LEU A 377 15.23 27.44 -1.94
N GLU A 378 15.33 28.76 -1.69
CA GLU A 378 16.15 29.31 -0.62
C GLU A 378 15.75 28.82 0.77
N THR A 379 14.46 28.54 0.99
CA THR A 379 13.97 27.97 2.26
C THR A 379 14.53 26.56 2.47
N LYS A 380 14.56 25.74 1.42
CA LYS A 380 15.08 24.37 1.44
C LYS A 380 16.60 24.34 1.67
N PHE A 381 17.33 25.36 1.26
CA PHE A 381 18.77 25.47 1.52
C PHE A 381 19.13 25.70 2.98
N LYS A 382 18.22 26.23 3.81
CA LYS A 382 18.46 26.32 5.26
C LYS A 382 18.71 24.93 5.85
N HIS A 383 17.89 23.95 5.48
CA HIS A 383 18.07 22.56 5.91
C HIS A 383 19.34 21.90 5.36
N LEU A 384 19.74 22.22 4.13
CA LEU A 384 21.03 21.75 3.60
C LEU A 384 22.21 22.34 4.39
N MET A 385 22.17 23.63 4.72
CA MET A 385 23.22 24.26 5.52
C MET A 385 23.31 23.65 6.92
N GLU A 386 22.16 23.37 7.56
CA GLU A 386 22.09 22.63 8.84
C GLU A 386 22.68 21.22 8.72
N ALA A 387 22.55 20.57 7.56
CA ALA A 387 23.13 19.27 7.25
C ALA A 387 24.61 19.32 6.80
N GLY A 388 25.26 20.49 6.88
CA GLY A 388 26.69 20.65 6.62
C GLY A 388 27.06 20.99 5.17
N PHE A 389 26.12 21.48 4.35
CA PHE A 389 26.42 22.04 3.03
C PHE A 389 26.92 23.48 3.15
N THR A 390 27.98 23.81 2.40
CA THR A 390 28.52 25.17 2.35
C THR A 390 27.64 26.07 1.50
N GLN A 391 27.73 27.38 1.73
CA GLN A 391 27.02 28.37 0.91
C GLN A 391 27.42 28.30 -0.59
N LYS A 392 28.69 27.94 -0.87
CA LYS A 392 29.18 27.74 -2.24
C LYS A 392 28.49 26.55 -2.90
N GLU A 393 28.40 25.41 -2.21
CA GLU A 393 27.70 24.22 -2.69
C GLU A 393 26.21 24.51 -2.95
N CYS A 394 25.54 25.21 -2.03
CA CYS A 394 24.12 25.57 -2.23
C CYS A 394 23.92 26.46 -3.47
N LYS A 395 24.80 27.44 -3.70
CA LYS A 395 24.76 28.30 -4.89
C LYS A 395 25.02 27.53 -6.19
N GLU A 396 25.89 26.53 -6.13
CA GLU A 396 26.17 25.64 -7.26
C GLU A 396 24.95 24.77 -7.59
N ILE A 397 24.35 24.11 -6.59
CA ILE A 397 23.09 23.36 -6.73
C ILE A 397 22.00 24.26 -7.34
N SER A 398 21.83 25.47 -6.79
CA SER A 398 20.86 26.44 -7.30
C SER A 398 21.06 26.76 -8.78
N THR A 399 22.32 26.93 -9.20
CA THR A 399 22.64 27.30 -10.58
C THR A 399 22.36 26.14 -11.53
N LEU A 400 22.76 24.92 -11.14
CA LEU A 400 22.54 23.70 -11.91
C LEU A 400 21.05 23.39 -12.07
N LEU A 401 20.29 23.45 -10.98
CA LEU A 401 18.83 23.24 -11.01
C LEU A 401 18.13 24.29 -11.88
N ARG A 402 18.54 25.56 -11.81
CA ARG A 402 17.96 26.62 -12.65
C ARG A 402 18.24 26.39 -14.13
N GLN A 403 19.48 26.06 -14.49
CA GLN A 403 19.85 25.75 -15.88
C GLN A 403 19.08 24.55 -16.41
N LEU A 404 19.04 23.46 -15.62
CA LEU A 404 18.25 22.27 -15.94
C LEU A 404 16.78 22.62 -16.16
N THR A 405 16.17 23.35 -15.23
CA THR A 405 14.75 23.70 -15.27
C THR A 405 14.45 24.55 -16.49
N ASN A 406 15.21 25.62 -16.74
CA ASN A 406 15.05 26.48 -17.92
C ASN A 406 15.15 25.69 -19.23
N ASN A 407 16.07 24.72 -19.33
CA ASN A 407 16.20 23.88 -20.52
C ASN A 407 14.98 22.96 -20.71
N ILE A 408 14.42 22.43 -19.63
CA ILE A 408 13.24 21.57 -19.69
C ILE A 408 12.00 22.38 -20.07
N ILE A 409 11.75 23.51 -19.41
CA ILE A 409 10.50 24.25 -19.55
C ILE A 409 10.44 25.12 -20.81
N ASP A 410 11.58 25.32 -21.49
CA ASP A 410 11.72 26.24 -22.63
C ASP A 410 10.57 26.13 -23.64
N ALA A 411 9.92 27.27 -23.91
CA ALA A 411 8.69 27.33 -24.70
C ALA A 411 8.88 27.03 -26.20
N ARG A 412 10.11 26.91 -26.71
CA ARG A 412 10.40 26.71 -28.13
C ARG A 412 11.10 25.39 -28.41
N THR A 413 12.00 25.01 -27.52
CA THR A 413 12.96 23.91 -27.68
C THR A 413 12.85 22.85 -26.59
N GLY A 414 12.02 23.09 -25.56
CA GLY A 414 11.76 22.12 -24.51
C GLY A 414 11.34 20.76 -25.07
N LEU A 415 11.96 19.70 -24.56
CA LEU A 415 11.76 18.34 -25.08
C LEU A 415 10.31 17.85 -24.93
N TRP A 416 9.58 18.37 -23.94
CA TRP A 416 8.16 18.07 -23.70
C TRP A 416 7.30 18.34 -24.94
N ILE A 417 7.62 19.35 -25.75
CA ILE A 417 6.91 19.67 -26.99
C ILE A 417 7.06 18.51 -27.99
N GLN A 418 8.28 17.98 -28.14
CA GLN A 418 8.55 16.86 -29.05
C GLN A 418 7.94 15.55 -28.53
N ASP A 419 7.87 15.38 -27.22
CA ASP A 419 7.25 14.21 -26.61
C ASP A 419 5.74 14.16 -26.90
N VAL A 420 5.03 15.29 -26.89
CA VAL A 420 3.63 15.37 -27.35
C VAL A 420 3.49 14.91 -28.80
N HIS A 421 4.39 15.35 -29.70
CA HIS A 421 4.35 14.92 -31.11
C HIS A 421 4.61 13.41 -31.29
N LYS A 422 5.43 12.79 -30.42
CA LYS A 422 5.64 11.33 -30.44
C LYS A 422 4.37 10.59 -30.04
N ILE A 423 3.61 11.11 -29.07
CA ILE A 423 2.32 10.53 -28.66
C ILE A 423 1.31 10.55 -29.82
N GLU A 424 1.21 11.65 -30.56
CA GLU A 424 0.36 11.72 -31.76
C GLU A 424 0.77 10.69 -32.84
N LYS A 425 2.09 10.52 -33.01
CA LYS A 425 2.61 9.48 -33.90
C LYS A 425 2.22 8.08 -33.44
N LEU A 426 2.19 7.81 -32.12
CA LEU A 426 1.74 6.52 -31.59
C LEU A 426 0.30 6.23 -31.96
N LYS A 427 -0.62 7.20 -31.81
CA LYS A 427 -2.05 7.04 -32.16
C LYS A 427 -2.23 6.54 -33.60
N THR A 428 -1.47 7.10 -34.54
CA THR A 428 -1.50 6.68 -35.95
C THR A 428 -0.92 5.27 -36.16
N ARG A 429 0.12 4.90 -35.41
CA ARG A 429 0.80 3.61 -35.55
C ARG A 429 0.02 2.46 -34.92
N GLN A 430 -0.66 2.71 -33.81
CA GLN A 430 -1.58 1.76 -33.16
C GLN A 430 -2.61 1.24 -34.17
N PHE A 431 -3.28 2.16 -34.87
CA PHE A 431 -4.27 1.79 -35.89
C PHE A 431 -3.66 0.90 -36.99
N LYS A 432 -2.52 1.31 -37.56
CA LYS A 432 -1.83 0.54 -38.62
C LYS A 432 -1.42 -0.86 -38.16
N ILE A 433 -0.87 -1.00 -36.95
CA ILE A 433 -0.47 -2.29 -36.41
C ILE A 433 -1.68 -3.21 -36.27
N CYS A 434 -2.77 -2.71 -35.69
CA CYS A 434 -3.99 -3.49 -35.49
C CYS A 434 -4.65 -3.94 -36.80
N THR A 435 -4.57 -3.12 -37.86
CA THR A 435 -5.19 -3.43 -39.17
C THR A 435 -4.30 -4.24 -40.11
N GLU A 436 -2.99 -4.00 -40.13
CA GLU A 436 -2.08 -4.56 -41.15
C GLU A 436 -1.38 -5.84 -40.68
N ILE A 437 -1.14 -6.01 -39.37
CA ILE A 437 -0.43 -7.19 -38.84
C ILE A 437 -1.42 -8.27 -38.43
N ARG A 438 -1.39 -9.40 -39.15
CA ARG A 438 -2.30 -10.53 -38.92
C ARG A 438 -1.81 -11.53 -37.86
N ASP A 439 -0.49 -11.72 -37.78
CA ASP A 439 0.08 -12.65 -36.80
C ASP A 439 -0.01 -12.04 -35.39
N PRO A 440 -0.65 -12.73 -34.42
CA PRO A 440 -0.87 -12.18 -33.08
C PRO A 440 0.42 -11.93 -32.30
N ILE A 441 1.45 -12.77 -32.47
CA ILE A 441 2.72 -12.62 -31.75
C ILE A 441 3.46 -11.38 -32.28
N GLN A 442 3.53 -11.21 -33.60
CA GLN A 442 4.07 -10.00 -34.21
C GLN A 442 3.26 -8.76 -33.82
N ARG A 443 1.94 -8.86 -33.74
CA ARG A 443 1.09 -7.74 -33.34
C ARG A 443 1.37 -7.31 -31.89
N ILE A 444 1.48 -8.26 -30.95
CA ILE A 444 1.88 -7.99 -29.55
C ILE A 444 3.25 -7.31 -29.52
N TYR A 445 4.23 -7.89 -30.21
CA TYR A 445 5.60 -7.36 -30.25
C TYR A 445 5.63 -5.90 -30.72
N TRP A 446 5.01 -5.60 -31.87
CA TRP A 446 5.04 -4.25 -32.42
C TRP A 446 4.21 -3.24 -31.62
N LEU A 447 3.09 -3.67 -31.01
CA LEU A 447 2.34 -2.81 -30.09
C LEU A 447 3.19 -2.39 -28.90
N LEU A 448 3.95 -3.33 -28.30
CA LEU A 448 4.81 -3.06 -27.15
C LEU A 448 6.06 -2.25 -27.52
N GLU A 449 6.73 -2.55 -28.64
CA GLU A 449 7.90 -1.79 -29.10
C GLU A 449 7.56 -0.35 -29.48
N ASP A 450 6.44 -0.13 -30.17
CA ASP A 450 5.98 1.23 -30.47
C ASP A 450 5.50 1.95 -29.21
N CYS A 451 4.86 1.23 -28.28
CA CYS A 451 4.49 1.78 -26.98
C CYS A 451 5.73 2.26 -26.22
N LYS A 452 6.81 1.48 -26.18
CA LYS A 452 8.08 1.90 -25.57
C LYS A 452 8.61 3.19 -26.18
N ARG A 453 8.71 3.24 -27.51
CA ARG A 453 9.38 4.35 -28.21
C ARG A 453 8.57 5.63 -28.29
N TYR A 454 7.26 5.51 -28.54
CA TYR A 454 6.37 6.62 -28.84
C TYR A 454 5.29 6.84 -27.77
N GLY A 455 5.21 5.97 -26.75
CA GLY A 455 4.24 6.02 -25.66
C GLY A 455 4.91 6.25 -24.30
N THR A 456 5.48 5.21 -23.70
CA THR A 456 6.04 5.28 -22.34
C THR A 456 7.29 6.14 -22.23
N LEU A 457 8.15 6.18 -23.26
CA LEU A 457 9.30 7.11 -23.31
C LEU A 457 8.85 8.58 -23.28
N PRO A 458 7.99 9.09 -24.19
CA PRO A 458 7.48 10.45 -24.09
C PRO A 458 6.63 10.68 -22.83
N PHE A 459 5.83 9.70 -22.39
CA PHE A 459 5.09 9.79 -21.14
C PHE A 459 6.00 10.02 -19.93
N ALA A 460 7.13 9.32 -19.81
CA ALA A 460 8.08 9.54 -18.73
C ALA A 460 8.60 11.00 -18.69
N GLY A 461 8.73 11.62 -19.86
CA GLY A 461 9.20 13.00 -20.01
C GLY A 461 8.11 14.00 -19.63
N LEU A 462 6.90 13.79 -20.16
CA LEU A 462 5.72 14.59 -19.82
C LEU A 462 5.35 14.46 -18.34
N ALA A 463 5.53 13.29 -17.74
CA ALA A 463 5.39 13.10 -16.30
C ALA A 463 6.39 13.98 -15.54
N ARG A 464 7.69 13.95 -15.90
CA ARG A 464 8.71 14.83 -15.30
C ARG A 464 8.37 16.32 -15.48
N ALA A 465 7.93 16.72 -16.66
CA ALA A 465 7.48 18.09 -16.93
C ALA A 465 6.28 18.48 -16.05
N GLY A 466 5.30 17.58 -15.91
CA GLY A 466 4.12 17.78 -15.05
C GLY A 466 4.48 17.95 -13.58
N PHE A 467 5.42 17.15 -13.06
CA PHE A 467 5.91 17.34 -11.68
C PHE A 467 6.64 18.68 -11.50
N ILE A 468 7.44 19.11 -12.48
CA ILE A 468 8.08 20.44 -12.44
C ILE A 468 7.02 21.53 -12.44
N ALA A 469 6.00 21.41 -13.29
CA ALA A 469 4.89 22.35 -13.38
C ALA A 469 4.15 22.50 -12.03
N VAL A 470 3.81 21.38 -11.39
CA VAL A 470 3.14 21.39 -10.07
C VAL A 470 4.05 21.98 -8.99
N GLN A 471 5.33 21.63 -8.94
CA GLN A 471 6.28 22.20 -7.97
C GLN A 471 6.46 23.71 -8.16
N MET A 472 6.55 24.19 -9.40
CA MET A 472 6.61 25.63 -9.68
C MET A 472 5.33 26.34 -9.23
N LEU A 473 4.16 25.76 -9.51
CA LEU A 473 2.88 26.32 -9.11
C LEU A 473 2.73 26.37 -7.57
N GLN A 474 3.13 25.32 -6.86
CA GLN A 474 3.18 25.31 -5.39
C GLN A 474 4.14 26.36 -4.83
N SER A 475 5.30 26.56 -5.47
CA SER A 475 6.25 27.59 -5.03
C SER A 475 5.72 29.02 -5.21
N LEU A 476 4.75 29.24 -6.11
CA LEU A 476 4.03 30.54 -6.21
C LEU A 476 3.06 30.76 -5.03
N ILE A 477 2.51 29.70 -4.44
CA ILE A 477 1.72 29.78 -3.20
C ILE A 477 2.66 30.12 -2.04
N ASN A 478 3.77 29.37 -1.90
CA ASN A 478 4.75 29.53 -0.82
C ASN A 478 5.45 30.91 -0.82
N THR A 479 5.39 31.63 -1.95
CA THR A 479 5.95 32.99 -2.11
C THR A 479 4.87 34.09 -2.12
N ASP A 480 3.64 33.77 -1.70
CA ASP A 480 2.50 34.70 -1.61
C ASP A 480 2.19 35.43 -2.93
N VAL A 481 2.43 34.77 -4.07
CA VAL A 481 2.09 35.30 -5.40
C VAL A 481 0.62 34.99 -5.73
N ILE A 482 0.19 33.76 -5.45
CA ILE A 482 -1.17 33.27 -5.64
C ILE A 482 -1.68 32.62 -4.34
N SER A 483 -2.99 32.58 -4.15
CA SER A 483 -3.64 31.91 -3.02
C SER A 483 -3.96 30.44 -3.32
N ASP A 484 -4.28 29.65 -2.29
CA ASP A 484 -4.84 28.29 -2.47
C ASP A 484 -6.11 28.30 -3.33
N ALA A 485 -6.95 29.35 -3.20
CA ALA A 485 -8.15 29.50 -4.04
C ALA A 485 -7.80 29.70 -5.52
N ASP A 486 -6.78 30.50 -5.82
CA ASP A 486 -6.28 30.69 -7.20
C ASP A 486 -5.71 29.37 -7.76
N TYR A 487 -4.98 28.60 -6.93
CA TYR A 487 -4.47 27.28 -7.30
C TYR A 487 -5.59 26.34 -7.70
N HIS A 488 -6.62 26.20 -6.85
CA HIS A 488 -7.77 25.34 -7.15
C HIS A 488 -8.53 25.81 -8.38
N GLN A 489 -8.72 27.13 -8.57
CA GLN A 489 -9.34 27.66 -9.78
C GLN A 489 -8.52 27.34 -11.04
N PHE A 490 -7.18 27.42 -10.97
CA PHE A 490 -6.31 27.04 -12.07
C PHE A 490 -6.44 25.55 -12.40
N MET A 491 -6.33 24.67 -11.39
CA MET A 491 -6.46 23.22 -11.57
C MET A 491 -7.82 22.84 -12.17
N ASN A 492 -8.91 23.48 -11.72
CA ASN A 492 -10.26 23.26 -12.25
C ASN A 492 -10.45 23.78 -13.69
N SER A 493 -9.55 24.63 -14.19
CA SER A 493 -9.60 25.16 -15.57
C SER A 493 -8.90 24.26 -16.60
N LEU A 494 -8.26 23.17 -16.16
CA LEU A 494 -7.54 22.25 -17.04
C LEU A 494 -8.49 21.36 -17.87
N HIS A 495 -8.05 20.99 -19.07
CA HIS A 495 -8.71 20.05 -19.98
C HIS A 495 -7.99 18.71 -19.96
N THR A 496 -8.33 17.91 -18.96
CA THR A 496 -7.85 16.54 -18.77
C THR A 496 -8.67 15.52 -19.57
N VAL A 497 -8.11 14.33 -19.80
CA VAL A 497 -8.80 13.24 -20.51
C VAL A 497 -10.05 12.85 -19.73
N SER A 498 -9.95 12.71 -18.41
CA SER A 498 -11.08 12.35 -17.56
C SER A 498 -12.19 13.42 -17.57
N SER A 499 -11.83 14.71 -17.64
CA SER A 499 -12.85 15.78 -17.79
C SER A 499 -13.56 15.71 -19.14
N THR A 500 -12.81 15.42 -20.21
CA THR A 500 -13.35 15.27 -21.56
C THR A 500 -14.25 14.04 -21.66
N MET A 501 -13.87 12.93 -21.04
CA MET A 501 -14.66 11.71 -20.98
C MET A 501 -16.04 11.94 -20.31
N LYS A 502 -16.08 12.74 -19.24
CA LYS A 502 -17.34 13.11 -18.58
C LYS A 502 -18.23 13.98 -19.45
N GLU A 503 -17.66 14.88 -20.24
CA GLU A 503 -18.44 15.65 -21.24
C GLU A 503 -18.93 14.72 -22.36
N ASP A 504 -18.07 13.82 -22.82
CA ASP A 504 -18.31 12.92 -23.94
C ASP A 504 -19.37 11.86 -23.67
N ILE A 505 -19.58 11.44 -22.42
CA ILE A 505 -20.65 10.48 -22.08
C ILE A 505 -22.04 11.03 -22.43
N SER A 506 -22.21 12.36 -22.37
CA SER A 506 -23.46 13.06 -22.70
C SER A 506 -23.50 13.51 -24.17
N ARG A 507 -22.34 13.74 -24.79
CA ARG A 507 -22.19 14.34 -26.12
C ARG A 507 -22.11 13.29 -27.24
N LEU A 508 -21.46 12.15 -26.99
CA LEU A 508 -21.23 11.10 -27.97
C LEU A 508 -22.29 10.01 -27.86
N ASN A 509 -22.57 9.32 -28.96
CA ASN A 509 -23.31 8.06 -28.89
C ASN A 509 -22.42 6.96 -28.27
N LYS A 510 -23.05 5.88 -27.78
CA LYS A 510 -22.36 4.76 -27.14
C LYS A 510 -21.22 4.18 -28.00
N THR A 511 -21.40 4.07 -29.32
CA THR A 511 -20.40 3.47 -30.22
C THR A 511 -19.15 4.35 -30.33
N ASP A 512 -19.32 5.65 -30.53
CA ASP A 512 -18.22 6.60 -30.64
C ASP A 512 -17.49 6.78 -29.30
N PHE A 513 -18.24 6.80 -28.19
CA PHE A 513 -17.66 6.83 -26.84
C PHE A 513 -16.77 5.62 -26.57
N LEU A 514 -17.24 4.41 -26.90
CA LEU A 514 -16.46 3.19 -26.71
C LEU A 514 -15.29 3.10 -27.72
N ALA A 515 -15.37 3.69 -28.90
CA ALA A 515 -14.22 3.76 -29.81
C ALA A 515 -13.06 4.61 -29.25
N GLU A 516 -13.37 5.69 -28.51
CA GLU A 516 -12.37 6.57 -27.92
C GLU A 516 -11.90 6.07 -26.54
N TYR A 517 -12.81 5.66 -25.65
CA TYR A 517 -12.48 5.33 -24.25
C TYR A 517 -12.53 3.82 -23.93
N GLY A 518 -13.02 2.99 -24.86
CA GLY A 518 -13.30 1.58 -24.63
C GLY A 518 -12.10 0.73 -24.25
N HIS A 519 -10.88 1.15 -24.60
CA HIS A 519 -9.66 0.41 -24.28
C HIS A 519 -9.28 0.44 -22.78
N LEU A 520 -9.84 1.36 -22.00
CA LEU A 520 -9.56 1.47 -20.58
C LEU A 520 -10.18 0.31 -19.78
N ARG A 521 -9.56 -0.03 -18.65
CA ARG A 521 -10.00 -1.09 -17.71
C ARG A 521 -9.47 -0.82 -16.30
N PRO A 522 -10.19 -1.17 -15.23
CA PRO A 522 -9.63 -1.18 -13.87
C PRO A 522 -8.39 -2.06 -13.79
N GLY A 523 -7.28 -1.56 -13.24
CA GLY A 523 -6.03 -2.32 -13.20
C GLY A 523 -5.39 -2.39 -14.58
N THR A 524 -4.81 -1.27 -15.03
CA THR A 524 -4.19 -1.07 -16.36
C THR A 524 -3.36 -2.26 -16.90
N TYR A 525 -2.69 -3.03 -16.04
CA TYR A 525 -1.83 -4.17 -16.42
C TYR A 525 -2.48 -5.57 -16.20
N ASP A 526 -3.70 -5.62 -15.68
CA ASP A 526 -4.38 -6.89 -15.36
C ASP A 526 -5.20 -7.41 -16.55
N ILE A 527 -4.72 -8.51 -17.14
CA ILE A 527 -5.40 -9.22 -18.24
C ILE A 527 -6.76 -9.81 -17.85
N THR A 528 -7.01 -10.02 -16.55
CA THR A 528 -8.26 -10.58 -16.04
C THR A 528 -9.34 -9.53 -15.85
N SER A 529 -8.97 -8.24 -15.89
CA SER A 529 -9.92 -7.14 -15.84
C SER A 529 -10.53 -6.85 -17.21
N ASN A 530 -11.84 -6.60 -17.24
CA ASN A 530 -12.57 -6.33 -18.47
C ASN A 530 -12.40 -4.88 -18.92
N ARG A 531 -12.26 -4.69 -20.23
CA ARG A 531 -12.31 -3.38 -20.86
C ARG A 531 -13.71 -2.75 -20.76
N TYR A 532 -13.74 -1.43 -20.80
CA TYR A 532 -14.98 -0.67 -20.90
C TYR A 532 -15.86 -1.13 -22.08
N ASP A 533 -15.28 -1.43 -23.23
CA ASP A 533 -16.05 -1.87 -24.40
C ASP A 533 -16.49 -3.35 -24.38
N HIS A 534 -15.96 -4.16 -23.47
CA HIS A 534 -16.39 -5.55 -23.30
C HIS A 534 -17.58 -5.67 -22.36
N THR A 535 -17.64 -4.85 -21.32
CA THR A 535 -18.75 -4.83 -20.34
C THR A 535 -19.19 -3.40 -20.03
N PRO A 536 -19.67 -2.63 -21.02
CA PRO A 536 -19.94 -1.20 -20.84
C PRO A 536 -21.03 -0.92 -19.81
N GLU A 537 -22.03 -1.79 -19.69
CA GLU A 537 -23.11 -1.67 -18.71
C GLU A 537 -22.64 -1.86 -17.26
N ALA A 538 -21.48 -2.49 -17.05
CA ALA A 538 -20.88 -2.62 -15.72
C ALA A 538 -20.20 -1.31 -15.25
N TYR A 539 -19.88 -0.42 -16.18
CA TYR A 539 -19.09 0.79 -15.92
C TYR A 539 -19.86 2.09 -16.13
N PHE A 540 -20.83 2.11 -17.04
CA PHE A 540 -21.53 3.32 -17.43
C PHE A 540 -23.03 3.14 -17.47
N ASN A 541 -23.73 4.15 -16.98
CA ASN A 541 -25.14 4.34 -17.23
C ASN A 541 -25.32 5.39 -18.34
N PHE A 542 -25.53 4.94 -19.58
CA PHE A 542 -25.73 5.84 -20.72
C PHE A 542 -27.10 6.52 -20.73
N ASP A 543 -28.03 6.07 -19.89
CA ASP A 543 -29.38 6.66 -19.78
C ASP A 543 -29.41 7.84 -18.79
N SER A 544 -28.40 7.97 -17.93
CA SER A 544 -28.28 9.12 -17.02
C SER A 544 -27.61 10.30 -17.73
N ILE A 545 -28.42 11.26 -18.16
CA ILE A 545 -27.95 12.53 -18.73
C ILE A 545 -27.41 13.38 -17.57
N THR A 546 -26.08 13.54 -17.49
CA THR A 546 -25.46 14.56 -16.66
C THR A 546 -25.38 15.87 -17.44
N GLU A 547 -25.83 16.98 -16.85
CA GLU A 547 -25.69 18.28 -17.50
C GLU A 547 -24.21 18.66 -17.66
N PRO A 548 -23.81 19.19 -18.84
CA PRO A 548 -22.44 19.63 -19.06
C PRO A 548 -22.12 20.80 -18.11
N GLN A 549 -21.13 20.62 -17.24
CA GLN A 549 -20.68 21.70 -16.37
C GLN A 549 -19.86 22.72 -17.19
N ILE A 550 -20.23 24.00 -17.09
CA ILE A 550 -19.46 25.09 -17.67
C ILE A 550 -18.12 25.17 -16.91
N LYS A 551 -17.02 24.89 -17.60
CA LYS A 551 -15.69 24.99 -16.99
C LYS A 551 -15.37 26.45 -16.63
N PRO A 552 -14.86 26.71 -15.42
CA PRO A 552 -14.45 28.04 -15.02
C PRO A 552 -13.22 28.47 -15.82
N THR A 553 -13.20 29.74 -16.23
CA THR A 553 -11.99 30.34 -16.80
C THR A 553 -11.09 30.81 -15.66
N PHE A 554 -9.79 30.53 -15.77
CA PHE A 554 -8.79 31.04 -14.85
C PHE A 554 -8.11 32.28 -15.43
N ASN A 555 -8.04 33.34 -14.64
CA ASN A 555 -7.29 34.55 -14.97
C ASN A 555 -6.60 35.08 -13.70
N LEU A 556 -5.31 35.38 -13.81
CA LEU A 556 -4.56 36.00 -12.71
C LEU A 556 -5.05 37.43 -12.45
N SER A 557 -5.14 37.79 -11.17
CA SER A 557 -5.30 39.19 -10.78
C SER A 557 -4.12 40.04 -11.27
N LYS A 558 -4.35 41.33 -11.58
CA LYS A 558 -3.28 42.25 -12.00
C LYS A 558 -2.11 42.29 -11.01
N THR A 559 -2.43 42.22 -9.71
CA THR A 559 -1.44 42.19 -8.63
C THR A 559 -0.62 40.90 -8.63
N ALA A 560 -1.26 39.73 -8.78
CA ALA A 560 -0.57 38.44 -8.86
C ALA A 560 0.32 38.36 -10.11
N TYR A 561 -0.16 38.85 -11.25
CA TYR A 561 0.60 38.90 -12.50
C TYR A 561 1.89 39.73 -12.35
N GLN A 562 1.80 40.93 -11.75
CA GLN A 562 2.96 41.79 -11.52
C GLN A 562 3.98 41.17 -10.55
N LYS A 563 3.50 40.54 -9.47
CA LYS A 563 4.34 39.80 -8.53
C LYS A 563 5.08 38.65 -9.23
N CYS A 564 4.36 37.85 -10.00
CA CYS A 564 4.91 36.72 -10.76
C CYS A 564 5.96 37.18 -11.77
N HIS A 565 5.67 38.24 -12.54
CA HIS A 565 6.61 38.81 -13.50
C HIS A 565 7.92 39.26 -12.84
N ARG A 566 7.85 39.92 -11.68
CA ARG A 566 9.03 40.31 -10.91
C ARG A 566 9.83 39.08 -10.45
N LEU A 567 9.14 38.09 -9.90
CA LEU A 567 9.75 36.88 -9.36
C LEU A 567 10.48 36.06 -10.44
N ILE A 568 9.85 35.88 -11.61
CA ILE A 568 10.46 35.23 -12.78
C ILE A 568 11.78 35.92 -13.17
N LYS A 569 11.78 37.26 -13.20
CA LYS A 569 12.97 38.05 -13.57
C LYS A 569 14.07 37.98 -12.50
N GLU A 570 13.71 38.06 -11.22
CA GLU A 570 14.65 37.97 -10.10
C GLU A 570 15.35 36.62 -10.03
N HIS A 571 14.61 35.54 -10.26
CA HIS A 571 15.15 34.18 -10.20
C HIS A 571 15.85 33.75 -11.50
N GLY A 572 15.66 34.46 -12.60
CA GLY A 572 16.27 34.16 -13.90
C GLY A 572 15.60 33.00 -14.63
N ILE A 573 14.27 32.91 -14.55
CA ILE A 573 13.47 31.93 -15.30
C ILE A 573 13.21 32.46 -16.71
N SER A 574 13.52 31.66 -17.74
CA SER A 574 13.50 32.07 -19.15
C SER A 574 12.09 32.09 -19.76
N HIS A 575 11.08 32.60 -19.04
CA HIS A 575 9.69 32.66 -19.47
C HIS A 575 9.08 34.05 -19.24
N SER A 576 8.01 34.35 -19.96
CA SER A 576 7.01 35.34 -19.55
C SER A 576 6.01 34.69 -18.59
N VAL A 577 5.19 35.48 -17.89
CA VAL A 577 4.11 34.92 -17.05
C VAL A 577 3.19 34.05 -17.90
N ASP A 578 2.74 34.53 -19.06
CA ASP A 578 1.82 33.80 -19.94
C ASP A 578 2.43 32.50 -20.48
N SER A 579 3.68 32.55 -20.93
CA SER A 579 4.37 31.35 -21.43
C SER A 579 4.69 30.34 -20.32
N LEU A 580 4.87 30.78 -19.07
CA LEU A 580 5.03 29.87 -17.93
C LEU A 580 3.72 29.14 -17.60
N PHE A 581 2.60 29.86 -17.50
CA PHE A 581 1.30 29.26 -17.24
C PHE A 581 0.85 28.35 -18.39
N HIS A 582 1.19 28.70 -19.63
CA HIS A 582 0.97 27.81 -20.78
C HIS A 582 1.78 26.51 -20.67
N PHE A 583 3.06 26.58 -20.27
CA PHE A 583 3.86 25.38 -19.99
C PHE A 583 3.23 24.54 -18.87
N ILE A 584 2.87 25.15 -17.73
CA ILE A 584 2.28 24.44 -16.59
C ILE A 584 1.03 23.68 -17.01
N LYS A 585 0.11 24.35 -17.72
CA LYS A 585 -1.10 23.74 -18.27
C LYS A 585 -0.77 22.57 -19.21
N SER A 586 0.06 22.83 -20.20
CA SER A 586 0.40 21.84 -21.25
C SER A 586 1.11 20.60 -20.68
N ALA A 587 1.95 20.78 -19.66
CA ALA A 587 2.68 19.69 -19.03
C ALA A 587 1.77 18.80 -18.16
N ILE A 588 0.84 19.40 -17.41
CA ILE A 588 -0.12 18.65 -16.58
C ILE A 588 -1.10 17.87 -17.49
N GLU A 589 -1.71 18.55 -18.47
CA GLU A 589 -2.64 17.91 -19.43
C GLU A 589 -1.92 16.87 -20.29
N GLY A 590 -0.73 17.19 -20.79
CA GLY A 590 0.06 16.32 -21.65
C GLY A 590 0.46 15.02 -20.97
N ARG A 591 0.76 15.04 -19.66
CA ARG A 591 1.04 13.82 -18.88
C ARG A 591 -0.12 12.84 -18.92
N GLU A 592 -1.34 13.32 -18.68
CA GLU A 592 -2.53 12.48 -18.63
C GLU A 592 -2.91 11.98 -20.03
N TYR A 593 -2.87 12.87 -21.02
CA TYR A 593 -3.11 12.52 -22.41
C TYR A 593 -2.15 11.45 -22.92
N ALA A 594 -0.85 11.61 -22.65
CA ALA A 594 0.15 10.60 -22.99
C ALA A 594 -0.15 9.25 -22.35
N LYS A 595 -0.57 9.25 -21.07
CA LYS A 595 -0.98 8.02 -20.37
C LYS A 595 -2.15 7.34 -21.08
N PHE A 596 -3.21 8.10 -21.36
CA PHE A 596 -4.40 7.59 -22.04
C PHE A 596 -4.10 6.97 -23.41
N ILE A 597 -3.21 7.58 -24.20
CA ILE A 597 -2.87 7.08 -25.53
C ILE A 597 -2.01 5.81 -25.44
N PHE A 598 -0.95 5.79 -24.61
CA PHE A 598 -0.09 4.59 -24.57
C PHE A 598 -0.80 3.38 -23.94
N THR A 599 -1.72 3.60 -22.98
CA THR A 599 -2.46 2.48 -22.37
C THR A 599 -3.33 1.74 -23.37
N ARG A 600 -3.70 2.34 -24.50
CA ARG A 600 -4.34 1.63 -25.62
C ARG A 600 -3.44 0.52 -26.18
N SER A 601 -2.17 0.81 -26.46
CA SER A 601 -1.20 -0.21 -26.93
C SER A 601 -1.04 -1.35 -25.93
N LEU A 602 -1.02 -1.04 -24.64
CA LEU A 602 -0.93 -2.04 -23.58
C LEU A 602 -2.21 -2.88 -23.52
N SER A 603 -3.37 -2.23 -23.49
CA SER A 603 -4.67 -2.90 -23.41
C SER A 603 -4.92 -3.80 -24.63
N ASP A 604 -4.61 -3.32 -25.84
CA ASP A 604 -4.71 -4.13 -27.05
C ASP A 604 -3.71 -5.29 -27.04
N SER A 605 -2.51 -5.10 -26.49
CA SER A 605 -1.55 -6.20 -26.29
C SER A 605 -2.10 -7.27 -25.36
N LEU A 606 -2.73 -6.89 -24.25
CA LEU A 606 -3.36 -7.83 -23.32
C LEU A 606 -4.49 -8.64 -23.97
N GLU A 607 -5.33 -8.00 -24.79
CA GLU A 607 -6.37 -8.70 -25.55
C GLU A 607 -5.79 -9.67 -26.57
N ASN A 608 -4.72 -9.27 -27.25
CA ASN A 608 -4.01 -10.16 -28.16
C ASN A 608 -3.39 -11.38 -27.46
N ILE A 609 -2.86 -11.19 -26.25
CA ILE A 609 -2.33 -12.28 -25.42
C ILE A 609 -3.47 -13.22 -25.01
N ALA A 610 -4.61 -12.68 -24.59
CA ALA A 610 -5.78 -13.47 -24.22
C ALA A 610 -6.31 -14.28 -25.41
N ASP A 611 -6.41 -13.67 -26.59
CA ASP A 611 -6.83 -14.34 -27.83
C ASP A 611 -5.86 -15.45 -28.24
N LEU A 612 -4.55 -15.19 -28.14
CA LEU A 612 -3.52 -16.19 -28.42
C LEU A 612 -3.60 -17.37 -27.44
N ALA A 613 -3.75 -17.10 -26.15
CA ALA A 613 -3.89 -18.11 -25.10
C ALA A 613 -5.16 -18.96 -25.30
N SER A 614 -6.28 -18.31 -25.64
CA SER A 614 -7.57 -18.97 -25.85
C SER A 614 -7.53 -20.01 -26.98
N LYS A 615 -6.76 -19.75 -28.06
CA LYS A 615 -6.55 -20.73 -29.16
C LYS A 615 -5.97 -22.06 -28.70
N TYR A 616 -5.28 -22.09 -27.56
CA TYR A 616 -4.69 -23.29 -26.95
C TYR A 616 -5.43 -23.74 -25.68
N GLY A 617 -6.65 -23.24 -25.46
CA GLY A 617 -7.47 -23.61 -24.30
C GLY A 617 -6.93 -23.09 -22.96
N ILE A 618 -6.14 -22.01 -22.97
CA ILE A 618 -5.62 -21.36 -21.77
C ILE A 618 -6.55 -20.19 -21.41
N SER A 619 -7.00 -20.12 -20.16
CA SER A 619 -7.89 -19.05 -19.69
C SER A 619 -7.12 -17.75 -19.40
N ARG A 620 -7.85 -16.64 -19.22
CA ARG A 620 -7.24 -15.34 -18.83
C ARG A 620 -6.56 -15.43 -17.47
N GLU A 621 -7.16 -16.16 -16.54
CA GLU A 621 -6.65 -16.38 -15.19
C GLU A 621 -5.29 -17.07 -15.23
N ASP A 622 -5.12 -18.03 -16.14
CA ASP A 622 -3.86 -18.73 -16.36
C ASP A 622 -2.85 -17.88 -17.14
N ALA A 623 -3.30 -17.17 -18.18
CA ALA A 623 -2.46 -16.28 -18.97
C ALA A 623 -1.85 -15.14 -18.12
N ALA A 624 -2.50 -14.74 -17.03
CA ALA A 624 -1.96 -13.74 -16.11
C ALA A 624 -0.62 -14.13 -15.44
N TYR A 625 -0.26 -15.43 -15.49
CA TYR A 625 1.02 -15.94 -14.98
C TYR A 625 2.13 -16.04 -16.03
N LEU A 626 1.89 -15.58 -17.26
CA LEU A 626 2.93 -15.53 -18.30
C LEU A 626 4.04 -14.54 -17.96
N ASP A 627 5.26 -14.84 -18.41
CA ASP A 627 6.35 -13.86 -18.52
C ASP A 627 6.32 -13.24 -19.92
N ILE A 628 6.23 -11.90 -20.01
CA ILE A 628 6.17 -11.22 -21.31
C ILE A 628 7.38 -11.50 -22.20
N ASN A 629 8.55 -11.76 -21.61
CA ASN A 629 9.77 -12.04 -22.37
C ASN A 629 9.62 -13.33 -23.19
N SER A 630 8.84 -14.30 -22.69
CA SER A 630 8.54 -15.51 -23.46
C SER A 630 7.82 -15.18 -24.78
N LEU A 631 6.94 -14.16 -24.78
CA LEU A 631 6.23 -13.70 -25.99
C LEU A 631 7.13 -12.89 -26.91
N LEU A 632 7.99 -12.03 -26.36
CA LEU A 632 8.94 -11.24 -27.13
C LEU A 632 9.98 -12.13 -27.82
N ASP A 633 10.50 -13.14 -27.12
CA ASP A 633 11.43 -14.12 -27.69
C ASP A 633 10.77 -14.93 -28.81
N MET A 634 9.49 -15.28 -28.68
CA MET A 634 8.73 -15.96 -29.74
C MET A 634 8.58 -15.12 -31.01
N ALA A 635 8.60 -13.79 -30.92
CA ALA A 635 8.55 -12.93 -32.11
C ALA A 635 9.82 -13.03 -32.97
N CYS A 636 10.94 -13.50 -32.39
CA CYS A 636 12.24 -13.61 -33.06
C CYS A 636 12.77 -15.05 -33.14
N SER A 637 12.01 -16.04 -32.68
CA SER A 637 12.46 -17.45 -32.62
C SER A 637 11.44 -18.42 -33.20
N SER A 638 11.92 -19.55 -33.69
CA SER A 638 11.08 -20.65 -34.18
C SER A 638 10.87 -21.68 -33.08
N VAL A 639 9.82 -21.51 -32.27
CA VAL A 639 9.50 -22.40 -31.15
C VAL A 639 8.05 -22.87 -31.19
N ASN A 640 7.73 -23.93 -30.43
CA ASN A 640 6.36 -24.35 -30.24
C ASN A 640 5.65 -23.36 -29.29
N VAL A 641 4.70 -22.59 -29.83
CA VAL A 641 3.98 -21.54 -29.09
C VAL A 641 3.25 -22.10 -27.87
N GLU A 642 2.45 -23.15 -28.04
CA GLU A 642 1.68 -23.74 -26.95
C GLU A 642 2.59 -24.22 -25.80
N GLN A 643 3.64 -24.96 -26.14
CA GLN A 643 4.58 -25.49 -25.14
C GLN A 643 5.29 -24.37 -24.40
N THR A 644 5.65 -23.29 -25.09
CA THR A 644 6.32 -22.11 -24.50
C THR A 644 5.38 -21.38 -23.54
N LEU A 645 4.13 -21.14 -23.95
CA LEU A 645 3.11 -20.53 -23.09
C LEU A 645 2.86 -21.36 -21.83
N ARG A 646 2.62 -22.67 -21.98
CA ARG A 646 2.34 -23.56 -20.84
C ARG A 646 3.50 -23.61 -19.85
N LYS A 647 4.74 -23.75 -20.34
CA LYS A 647 5.95 -23.74 -19.48
C LYS A 647 6.11 -22.43 -18.72
N SER A 648 5.88 -21.29 -19.38
CA SER A 648 5.97 -19.96 -18.78
C SER A 648 4.91 -19.79 -17.67
N ILE A 649 3.66 -20.18 -17.93
CA ILE A 649 2.56 -20.15 -16.96
C ILE A 649 2.83 -21.03 -15.75
N GLU A 650 3.28 -22.27 -15.95
CA GLU A 650 3.57 -23.20 -14.85
C GLU A 650 4.68 -22.66 -13.94
N ALA A 651 5.75 -22.12 -14.52
CA ALA A 651 6.81 -21.45 -13.78
C ALA A 651 6.29 -20.21 -13.03
N GLY A 652 5.45 -19.39 -13.68
CA GLY A 652 4.85 -18.21 -13.09
C GLY A 652 3.91 -18.52 -11.91
N LYS A 653 3.05 -19.54 -12.04
CA LYS A 653 2.18 -20.03 -10.96
C LYS A 653 3.00 -20.52 -9.77
N SER A 654 4.03 -21.33 -10.03
CA SER A 654 4.92 -21.86 -8.98
C SER A 654 5.62 -20.74 -8.22
N LYS A 655 6.12 -19.71 -8.92
CA LYS A 655 6.72 -18.52 -8.29
C LYS A 655 5.70 -17.73 -7.48
N PHE A 656 4.50 -17.51 -8.01
CA PHE A 656 3.47 -16.73 -7.33
C PHE A 656 2.95 -17.38 -6.05
N GLU A 657 2.88 -18.71 -6.00
CA GLU A 657 2.57 -19.42 -4.74
C GLU A 657 3.62 -19.11 -3.65
N LEU A 658 4.90 -18.98 -4.00
CA LEU A 658 5.93 -18.54 -3.06
C LEU A 658 5.74 -17.06 -2.68
N THR A 659 5.47 -16.19 -3.66
CA THR A 659 5.21 -14.75 -3.43
C THR A 659 4.10 -14.50 -2.41
N LYS A 660 3.02 -15.30 -2.47
CA LYS A 660 1.91 -15.19 -1.51
C LYS A 660 2.36 -15.35 -0.07
N THR A 661 3.35 -16.19 0.18
CA THR A 661 3.83 -16.51 1.54
C THR A 661 4.76 -15.45 2.13
N LEU A 662 5.28 -14.53 1.32
CA LEU A 662 6.25 -13.54 1.75
C LEU A 662 5.53 -12.22 2.10
N THR A 663 5.92 -11.61 3.21
CA THR A 663 5.46 -10.27 3.62
C THR A 663 6.69 -9.43 3.94
N LEU A 664 6.80 -8.26 3.31
CA LEU A 664 7.92 -7.34 3.43
C LEU A 664 7.40 -5.93 3.78
N PRO A 665 8.18 -5.11 4.50
CA PRO A 665 7.77 -3.76 4.88
C PRO A 665 7.71 -2.82 3.66
N PRO A 666 6.83 -1.81 3.64
CA PRO A 666 6.72 -0.84 2.54
C PRO A 666 8.02 -0.09 2.19
N LEU A 667 8.96 -0.01 3.14
CA LEU A 667 10.31 0.50 2.97
C LEU A 667 11.29 -0.45 3.68
N ILE A 668 12.28 -0.95 2.95
CA ILE A 668 13.37 -1.80 3.42
C ILE A 668 14.63 -0.94 3.53
N ILE A 669 15.17 -0.83 4.73
CA ILE A 669 16.39 -0.06 5.03
C ILE A 669 17.61 -0.97 5.06
N SER A 670 17.44 -2.22 5.50
CA SER A 670 18.48 -3.24 5.58
C SER A 670 17.94 -4.64 5.30
N GLY A 671 18.82 -5.58 4.94
CA GLY A 671 18.41 -6.98 4.75
C GLY A 671 17.80 -7.63 6.01
N ASN A 672 18.09 -7.10 7.20
CA ASN A 672 17.47 -7.59 8.43
C ASN A 672 15.97 -7.29 8.48
N ASP A 673 15.47 -6.27 7.78
CA ASP A 673 14.06 -5.89 7.80
C ASP A 673 13.17 -6.95 7.12
N VAL A 674 13.76 -7.82 6.29
CA VAL A 674 13.08 -8.98 5.67
C VAL A 674 12.62 -10.00 6.71
N GLU A 675 13.39 -10.15 7.79
CA GLU A 675 13.17 -11.18 8.80
C GLU A 675 12.29 -10.68 9.96
N GLY A 676 12.20 -9.36 10.15
CA GLY A 676 11.26 -8.78 11.10
C GLY A 676 11.24 -7.27 11.09
N PHE A 677 10.05 -6.70 11.20
CA PHE A 677 9.80 -5.26 11.02
C PHE A 677 8.50 -4.85 11.71
N ASP A 678 8.39 -3.57 12.02
CA ASP A 678 7.12 -2.96 12.41
C ASP A 678 6.49 -2.31 11.18
N MET A 679 5.20 -2.52 10.97
CA MET A 679 4.47 -1.81 9.92
C MET A 679 4.43 -0.32 10.26
N PRO A 680 4.90 0.56 9.35
CA PRO A 680 4.85 1.99 9.60
C PRO A 680 3.39 2.43 9.74
N ALA A 681 3.13 3.36 10.65
CA ALA A 681 1.85 4.04 10.71
C ALA A 681 1.65 4.77 9.37
N SER A 682 0.60 4.39 8.63
CA SER A 682 0.26 5.09 7.39
C SER A 682 -0.39 6.42 7.76
N GLU A 683 0.13 7.51 7.21
CA GLU A 683 -0.55 8.81 7.23
C GLU A 683 -1.37 8.96 5.94
N PRO A 684 -2.70 8.81 5.99
CA PRO A 684 -3.55 8.94 4.82
C PRO A 684 -3.47 10.36 4.23
N ASN A 685 -3.48 10.47 2.90
CA ASN A 685 -3.57 11.76 2.23
C ASN A 685 -5.03 12.16 2.10
N PHE A 686 -5.48 13.10 2.92
CA PHE A 686 -6.82 13.69 2.81
C PHE A 686 -6.81 14.75 1.70
N ILE A 687 -7.71 14.59 0.73
CA ILE A 687 -7.87 15.43 -0.44
C ILE A 687 -9.17 16.21 -0.30
N THR A 688 -9.14 17.50 -0.67
CA THR A 688 -10.19 18.52 -0.48
C THR A 688 -10.38 19.00 0.96
N GLN A 689 -11.27 19.97 1.15
CA GLN A 689 -11.71 20.48 2.46
C GLN A 689 -13.12 19.99 2.82
N GLU A 690 -13.68 19.06 2.04
CA GLU A 690 -15.06 18.62 2.17
C GLU A 690 -15.23 17.51 3.23
N THR A 691 -16.48 17.26 3.58
CA THR A 691 -16.88 16.17 4.49
C THR A 691 -17.98 15.35 3.83
N ALA A 692 -17.91 14.02 3.95
CA ALA A 692 -18.97 13.13 3.50
C ALA A 692 -19.29 12.07 4.56
N CYS A 693 -20.57 11.76 4.71
CA CYS A 693 -21.07 10.69 5.56
C CYS A 693 -21.99 9.81 4.72
N ALA A 694 -21.57 8.58 4.43
CA ALA A 694 -22.28 7.69 3.52
C ALA A 694 -21.95 6.22 3.76
N LYS A 695 -22.77 5.34 3.19
CA LYS A 695 -22.52 3.89 3.21
C LYS A 695 -21.31 3.55 2.37
N ILE A 696 -20.61 2.49 2.71
CA ILE A 696 -19.46 2.05 1.92
C ILE A 696 -19.90 1.24 0.69
N TRP A 697 -19.10 1.30 -0.36
CA TRP A 697 -19.16 0.37 -1.48
C TRP A 697 -17.77 -0.22 -1.72
N SER A 698 -17.73 -1.51 -2.04
CA SER A 698 -16.52 -2.22 -2.42
C SER A 698 -16.77 -3.05 -3.68
N GLU A 699 -15.72 -3.29 -4.45
CA GLU A 699 -15.74 -3.99 -5.75
C GLU A 699 -16.45 -5.36 -5.76
N SER A 700 -16.59 -6.02 -4.62
CA SER A 700 -17.36 -7.26 -4.46
C SER A 700 -18.88 -7.07 -4.35
N SER A 701 -19.38 -5.83 -4.40
CA SER A 701 -20.79 -5.48 -4.27
C SER A 701 -21.43 -5.21 -5.63
N HIS A 702 -22.58 -5.82 -5.90
CA HIS A 702 -23.40 -5.55 -7.09
C HIS A 702 -24.38 -4.37 -6.91
N GLU A 703 -24.29 -3.64 -5.80
CA GLU A 703 -25.18 -2.52 -5.53
C GLU A 703 -24.78 -1.24 -6.28
N ASN A 704 -25.74 -0.33 -6.50
CA ASN A 704 -25.46 1.01 -7.05
C ASN A 704 -24.41 1.74 -6.19
N ILE A 705 -23.49 2.44 -6.86
CA ILE A 705 -22.40 3.23 -6.28
C ILE A 705 -22.79 4.67 -5.91
N ASP A 706 -23.92 5.17 -6.42
CA ASP A 706 -24.36 6.54 -6.15
C ASP A 706 -24.55 6.81 -4.64
N ASN A 707 -24.07 7.98 -4.20
CA ASN A 707 -24.09 8.48 -2.83
C ASN A 707 -23.38 7.58 -1.80
N LYS A 708 -22.40 6.78 -2.23
CA LYS A 708 -21.58 5.93 -1.36
C LYS A 708 -20.12 6.37 -1.28
N ILE A 709 -19.44 5.96 -0.22
CA ILE A 709 -17.98 6.09 -0.08
C ILE A 709 -17.34 4.85 -0.71
N ILE A 710 -16.57 5.07 -1.77
CA ILE A 710 -16.03 3.99 -2.61
C ILE A 710 -14.66 3.57 -2.12
N PHE A 711 -14.44 2.26 -1.96
CA PHE A 711 -13.15 1.69 -1.63
C PHE A 711 -12.53 1.00 -2.84
N ILE A 712 -11.38 1.50 -3.30
CA ILE A 712 -10.58 0.86 -4.35
C ILE A 712 -9.16 0.58 -3.86
N PRO A 713 -8.51 -0.51 -4.28
CA PRO A 713 -7.15 -0.82 -3.82
C PRO A 713 -6.14 0.21 -4.32
N ASN A 714 -6.27 0.66 -5.57
CA ASN A 714 -5.23 1.39 -6.30
C ASN A 714 -5.79 2.62 -7.02
N ALA A 715 -4.99 3.69 -7.14
CA ALA A 715 -5.35 4.94 -7.81
C ALA A 715 -5.06 4.91 -9.34
N ASP A 716 -5.74 4.01 -10.06
CA ASP A 716 -5.52 3.77 -11.50
C ASP A 716 -6.58 4.45 -12.40
N PRO A 717 -6.25 4.97 -13.61
CA PRO A 717 -7.22 5.62 -14.51
C PRO A 717 -8.34 4.69 -14.99
N GLY A 718 -8.14 3.37 -14.91
CA GLY A 718 -9.19 2.39 -15.12
C GLY A 718 -10.40 2.53 -14.20
N TYR A 719 -10.29 3.32 -13.13
CA TYR A 719 -11.39 3.66 -12.22
C TYR A 719 -12.05 5.01 -12.55
N ASP A 720 -11.68 5.68 -13.65
CA ASP A 720 -12.26 6.99 -13.98
C ASP A 720 -13.77 6.98 -14.17
N TRP A 721 -14.33 5.83 -14.54
CA TRP A 721 -15.77 5.63 -14.62
C TRP A 721 -16.49 5.91 -13.30
N LEU A 722 -15.81 5.79 -12.14
CA LEU A 722 -16.38 6.16 -10.83
C LEU A 722 -16.83 7.62 -10.80
N PHE A 723 -16.10 8.51 -11.47
CA PHE A 723 -16.40 9.95 -11.51
C PHE A 723 -17.51 10.31 -12.51
N SER A 724 -17.99 9.34 -13.29
CA SER A 724 -19.25 9.49 -14.04
C SER A 724 -20.49 9.27 -13.17
N HIS A 725 -20.31 8.76 -11.95
CA HIS A 725 -21.38 8.56 -10.97
C HIS A 725 -21.35 9.61 -9.86
N SER A 726 -22.46 9.75 -9.13
CA SER A 726 -22.56 10.72 -8.03
C SER A 726 -22.07 10.12 -6.72
N ILE A 727 -20.76 9.83 -6.63
CA ILE A 727 -20.16 9.23 -5.42
C ILE A 727 -20.08 10.24 -4.28
N ALA A 728 -20.23 9.79 -3.03
CA ALA A 728 -20.14 10.64 -1.85
C ALA A 728 -18.69 10.87 -1.39
N GLY A 729 -17.80 9.90 -1.64
CA GLY A 729 -16.39 10.00 -1.30
C GLY A 729 -15.55 8.85 -1.85
N LEU A 730 -14.23 8.97 -1.78
CA LEU A 730 -13.29 7.97 -2.33
C LEU A 730 -12.19 7.64 -1.32
N ILE A 731 -11.92 6.35 -1.09
CA ILE A 731 -10.80 5.88 -0.27
C ILE A 731 -9.96 4.89 -1.07
N THR A 732 -8.65 5.14 -1.16
CA THR A 732 -7.68 4.22 -1.77
C THR A 732 -6.75 3.61 -0.75
N GLN A 733 -6.39 2.32 -0.92
CA GLN A 733 -5.39 1.67 -0.07
C GLN A 733 -3.99 2.22 -0.36
N PHE A 734 -3.65 2.30 -1.64
CA PHE A 734 -2.40 2.85 -2.14
C PHE A 734 -2.65 4.07 -3.04
N GLY A 735 -1.74 5.04 -2.98
CA GLY A 735 -1.76 6.23 -3.82
C GLY A 735 -1.07 7.41 -3.14
N GLY A 736 -0.44 8.28 -3.94
CA GLY A 736 0.14 9.53 -3.45
C GLY A 736 -0.84 10.71 -3.49
N CYS A 737 -0.49 11.80 -2.80
CA CYS A 737 -1.24 13.08 -2.81
C CYS A 737 -1.40 13.71 -4.21
N ASN A 738 -0.53 13.36 -5.16
CA ASN A 738 -0.57 13.80 -6.56
C ASN A 738 -0.87 12.65 -7.53
N SER A 739 -1.43 11.54 -7.02
CA SER A 739 -1.95 10.47 -7.86
C SER A 739 -3.11 11.00 -8.72
N HIS A 740 -3.43 10.26 -9.78
CA HIS A 740 -4.48 10.64 -10.70
C HIS A 740 -5.84 10.75 -9.99
N MET A 741 -6.19 9.79 -9.13
CA MET A 741 -7.41 9.85 -8.32
C MET A 741 -7.43 11.04 -7.34
N ALA A 742 -6.28 11.43 -6.77
CA ALA A 742 -6.20 12.59 -5.89
C ALA A 742 -6.50 13.89 -6.64
N ILE A 743 -5.91 14.06 -7.83
CA ILE A 743 -6.18 15.21 -8.70
C ILE A 743 -7.66 15.26 -9.07
N ARG A 744 -8.25 14.13 -9.47
CA ARG A 744 -9.67 14.03 -9.86
C ARG A 744 -10.64 14.33 -8.72
N ALA A 745 -10.38 13.78 -7.53
CA ALA A 745 -11.15 14.09 -6.34
C ALA A 745 -11.10 15.59 -6.02
N SER A 746 -9.93 16.22 -6.18
CA SER A 746 -9.79 17.67 -6.02
C SER A 746 -10.54 18.47 -7.10
N GLU A 747 -10.48 18.06 -8.38
CA GLU A 747 -11.16 18.75 -9.48
C GLU A 747 -12.68 18.73 -9.33
N LEU A 748 -13.21 17.63 -8.80
CA LEU A 748 -14.65 17.40 -8.63
C LEU A 748 -15.16 17.77 -7.24
N ASN A 749 -14.30 18.32 -6.36
CA ASN A 749 -14.60 18.59 -4.95
C ASN A 749 -15.22 17.38 -4.22
N ILE A 750 -14.72 16.18 -4.51
CA ILE A 750 -15.14 14.96 -3.83
C ILE A 750 -14.20 14.72 -2.65
N PRO A 751 -14.71 14.60 -1.40
CA PRO A 751 -13.86 14.25 -0.28
C PRO A 751 -13.23 12.87 -0.48
N ALA A 752 -11.90 12.82 -0.45
CA ALA A 752 -11.16 11.60 -0.70
C ALA A 752 -9.98 11.39 0.25
N ILE A 753 -9.66 10.13 0.51
CA ILE A 753 -8.52 9.70 1.31
C ILE A 753 -7.68 8.76 0.46
N ILE A 754 -6.48 9.21 0.11
CA ILE A 754 -5.62 8.54 -0.84
C ILE A 754 -4.41 7.95 -0.11
N GLY A 755 -4.13 6.67 -0.33
CA GLY A 755 -3.03 5.99 0.35
C GLY A 755 -3.28 5.82 1.85
N ALA A 756 -4.45 5.32 2.22
CA ALA A 756 -4.79 5.04 3.63
C ALA A 756 -3.87 3.99 4.27
N GLY A 757 -3.13 3.23 3.46
CA GLY A 757 -2.34 2.10 3.91
C GLY A 757 -3.21 0.89 4.27
N GLU A 758 -2.59 -0.28 4.30
CA GLU A 758 -3.31 -1.54 4.45
C GLU A 758 -4.13 -1.62 5.74
N THR A 759 -3.56 -1.20 6.86
CA THR A 759 -4.20 -1.30 8.18
C THR A 759 -5.47 -0.45 8.27
N LEU A 760 -5.41 0.83 7.91
CA LEU A 760 -6.58 1.72 7.98
C LEU A 760 -7.61 1.40 6.90
N PHE A 761 -7.14 1.04 5.70
CA PHE A 761 -8.04 0.66 4.61
C PHE A 761 -8.88 -0.56 4.96
N GLN A 762 -8.27 -1.64 5.46
CA GLN A 762 -9.01 -2.85 5.85
C GLN A 762 -9.94 -2.58 7.03
N LYS A 763 -9.52 -1.73 7.97
CA LYS A 763 -10.36 -1.30 9.10
C LYS A 763 -11.60 -0.54 8.63
N TRP A 764 -11.45 0.49 7.80
CA TRP A 764 -12.59 1.30 7.35
C TRP A 764 -13.50 0.55 6.38
N LYS A 765 -12.95 -0.41 5.62
CA LYS A 765 -13.72 -1.27 4.70
C LYS A 765 -14.70 -2.21 5.42
N GLN A 766 -14.57 -2.40 6.74
CA GLN A 766 -15.50 -3.21 7.53
C GLN A 766 -16.71 -2.43 8.05
N ALA A 767 -16.71 -1.10 7.95
CA ALA A 767 -17.82 -0.25 8.43
C ALA A 767 -19.03 -0.33 7.48
N GLU A 768 -20.26 -0.28 8.01
CA GLU A 768 -21.46 -0.07 7.18
C GLU A 768 -21.62 1.41 6.82
N LEU A 769 -21.29 2.30 7.76
CA LEU A 769 -21.43 3.75 7.62
C LEU A 769 -20.17 4.48 8.09
N LEU A 770 -19.62 5.32 7.21
CA LEU A 770 -18.37 6.03 7.45
C LEU A 770 -18.57 7.55 7.26
N GLU A 771 -18.00 8.33 8.17
CA GLU A 771 -17.83 9.78 8.01
C GLU A 771 -16.35 10.08 7.71
N ILE A 772 -16.09 10.75 6.58
CA ILE A 772 -14.78 11.29 6.20
C ILE A 772 -14.82 12.81 6.30
N ASN A 773 -13.88 13.40 7.05
CA ASN A 773 -13.71 14.84 7.17
C ASN A 773 -12.28 15.20 6.73
N CYS A 774 -12.13 15.66 5.49
CA CYS A 774 -10.82 15.93 4.91
C CYS A 774 -10.16 17.17 5.51
N LEU A 775 -10.94 18.19 5.87
CA LEU A 775 -10.43 19.41 6.51
C LEU A 775 -9.73 19.11 7.84
N ASN A 776 -10.36 18.29 8.69
CA ASN A 776 -9.82 17.93 9.99
C ASN A 776 -8.93 16.67 9.97
N LYS A 777 -8.73 16.06 8.79
CA LYS A 777 -7.98 14.80 8.61
C LYS A 777 -8.49 13.67 9.51
N GLN A 778 -9.81 13.51 9.56
CA GLN A 778 -10.48 12.56 10.45
C GLN A 778 -11.39 11.60 9.69
N VAL A 779 -11.45 10.36 10.18
CA VAL A 779 -12.40 9.34 9.75
C VAL A 779 -13.10 8.79 10.98
N LYS A 780 -14.43 8.78 10.99
CA LYS A 780 -15.23 8.17 12.06
C LYS A 780 -16.04 6.99 11.52
N ILE A 781 -15.89 5.85 12.16
CA ILE A 781 -16.74 4.68 11.95
C ILE A 781 -18.01 4.91 12.77
N LEU A 782 -19.15 5.03 12.10
CA LEU A 782 -20.43 5.29 12.75
C LEU A 782 -21.23 4.00 12.97
N LYS A 783 -21.08 3.03 12.08
CA LYS A 783 -21.78 1.74 12.14
C LYS A 783 -20.96 0.63 11.51
#